data_AF-A0A327HT50-F1
#
_entry.id   AF-A0A327HT50-F1
#
_cell.length_a   1.000
_cell.length_b   1.000
_cell.length_c   1.000
_cell.angle_alpha   90.00
_cell.angle_beta   90.00
_cell.angle_gamma   90.00
#
_symmetry.space_group_name_H-M   'P 1'
#
loop_
_entity.id
_entity.type
_entity.pdbx_description
1 polymer ?
#
loop_
_entity_poly.entity_id
_entity_poly.type
_entity_poly.pdbx_seq_one_letter_code
_entity_poly.pdbx_strand_id
1 'polypeptide(L)'
;MRVPLLVLILVLGSIPMQVEATSGRALSANIELQENMWTSDDIIPLNVSISGAPFNRDIILKWHLSDENGIISNGTIPFRMSASVHLEQFSIGQFFTGSSFYEVSVEIIVDSTSTFDEESFTVLRKSILPPMSNLVIFGDSLSDMGNADSSLIVSTVFSSPPYYSGRFSNGPVWVEHVSNYFGLTTSFGDGLSQGDNRAFGGSQTGQGYAYLTLPNVGTQIGNYLANVQSSFVNSDLIFLWAGGNDFLYGSANPDLVSRNMASHVETLALAGATNFVVVNLPPLEMTPEGASRSQSQQSTMANNVVSYNNKLSIEMTNLSSSMNLDITLIDAWTIFNEIVNNAEHVGIVNTQDQACSGGATLPLVSSILPICGTGASVVSNPNEYLFFDKAHPTATMHKVIGEYAVMSIGESDTDGDGVIDLLDQCDWTNDFSSVDSTGCDYYQQDEDSDGVANGLDTCLGTESGFEVDENGCADYQKDTDNDGLTDDIDPCPFGSGDDDHDSDGCVDIVDQDDDNDGIEDEDDSCPRGLIGLHEFDFDQDGCHDDEDTDDDNDGLTDIEEDEIGSDKYDRDTDDDGYLDGDDAFPLDPNESRDTDGDGFGDRADDFPFDETEWKDSDYDEVGDNSDAFPNDPYEWADTDLDGIGDNTDDCPDEAGESIFPTGCLDSDSDGFADEIDSFPNDNGEWNDTDGDGYGDNFDAFPTNSSEWSDADMDGYGDNIDAFPQDALEWKDSDLDGCGDNSDAFPFDGTECLDSDLDGVGDNSDLWPLNPLEWKDSDFDGVGDNADFAPNNPLEHTDSDGDGVGDNSDLWPKDSSRKYDSDGDGVADSMDAFPNDPNRDSWTGIIVGLCVILTLFLLVIFYFKKPKKEENIEQEWDFERPLEAPDLVEWK
;
A
#
# COMPACT_ATOMS: atom_id res chain seq x y z
N MET A 1 -34.49 68.03 44.85
CA MET A 1 -35.58 67.28 45.53
C MET A 1 -35.24 65.80 45.39
N ARG A 2 -34.43 65.18 46.27
CA ARG A 2 -34.74 64.54 47.58
C ARG A 2 -35.90 63.51 47.56
N VAL A 3 -35.55 62.22 47.38
CA VAL A 3 -35.58 61.08 48.35
C VAL A 3 -36.70 61.05 49.40
N PRO A 4 -37.33 59.87 49.66
CA PRO A 4 -37.06 59.04 50.86
C PRO A 4 -37.01 57.52 50.54
N LEU A 5 -36.55 56.54 51.34
CA LEU A 5 -35.81 56.37 52.63
C LEU A 5 -35.84 54.82 52.87
N LEU A 6 -34.76 54.06 52.74
CA LEU A 6 -33.78 53.66 53.77
C LEU A 6 -34.38 53.22 55.14
N VAL A 7 -34.36 51.92 55.43
CA VAL A 7 -34.23 51.40 56.81
C VAL A 7 -33.08 50.41 56.86
N LEU A 8 -32.04 50.87 57.54
CA LEU A 8 -30.85 50.19 58.03
C LEU A 8 -31.19 49.62 59.43
N ILE A 9 -30.98 48.32 59.65
CA ILE A 9 -30.64 47.79 60.99
C ILE A 9 -29.43 46.87 60.83
N LEU A 10 -28.29 47.37 61.31
CA LEU A 10 -27.11 46.62 61.73
C LEU A 10 -27.45 45.66 62.87
N VAL A 11 -26.88 44.45 62.90
CA VAL A 11 -26.12 43.90 64.06
C VAL A 11 -25.08 42.87 63.58
N LEU A 12 -23.80 43.28 63.64
CA LEU A 12 -22.57 42.58 64.10
C LEU A 12 -22.33 41.08 63.81
N GLY A 13 -21.12 40.77 63.32
CA GLY A 13 -20.41 39.52 63.69
C GLY A 13 -19.54 38.90 62.60
N SER A 14 -18.29 39.33 62.54
CA SER A 14 -17.15 38.78 61.78
C SER A 14 -17.06 37.24 61.68
N ILE A 15 -16.95 36.73 60.44
CA ILE A 15 -16.16 35.54 60.09
C ILE A 15 -15.45 35.87 58.75
N PRO A 16 -14.12 35.74 58.63
CA PRO A 16 -13.45 35.89 57.35
C PRO A 16 -13.67 34.61 56.54
N MET A 17 -14.51 34.65 55.50
CA MET A 17 -14.30 33.75 54.37
C MET A 17 -13.39 34.49 53.40
N GLN A 18 -12.19 33.94 53.22
CA GLN A 18 -11.30 34.31 52.13
C GLN A 18 -12.10 34.16 50.83
N VAL A 19 -12.47 35.29 50.25
CA VAL A 19 -12.76 35.36 48.82
C VAL A 19 -11.39 35.23 48.17
N GLU A 20 -11.05 34.02 47.72
CA GLU A 20 -10.06 33.90 46.67
C GLU A 20 -10.57 34.72 45.49
N ALA A 21 -9.75 35.66 45.06
CA ALA A 21 -10.04 36.48 43.91
C ALA A 21 -10.02 35.57 42.68
N THR A 22 -11.18 35.04 42.29
CA THR A 22 -11.42 34.59 40.92
C THR A 22 -11.30 35.84 40.05
N SER A 23 -10.14 35.98 39.40
CA SER A 23 -10.00 36.75 38.18
C SER A 23 -11.13 36.31 37.24
N GLY A 24 -12.15 37.16 37.06
CA GLY A 24 -13.28 36.91 36.17
C GLY A 24 -12.87 36.95 34.69
N ARG A 25 -12.11 35.96 34.25
CA ARG A 25 -12.01 35.59 32.84
C ARG A 25 -13.04 34.51 32.57
N ALA A 26 -13.80 34.65 31.50
CA ALA A 26 -14.68 33.57 31.06
C ALA A 26 -13.82 32.36 30.69
N LEU A 27 -14.30 31.17 31.05
CA LEU A 27 -13.73 29.92 30.57
C LEU A 27 -13.83 29.90 29.03
N SER A 28 -12.75 29.56 28.36
CA SER A 28 -12.67 29.45 26.90
C SER A 28 -11.74 28.29 26.54
N ALA A 29 -12.16 27.51 25.57
CA ALA A 29 -11.36 26.52 24.86
C ALA A 29 -11.33 26.95 23.39
N ASN A 30 -10.21 26.72 22.70
CA ASN A 30 -10.12 26.87 21.27
C ASN A 30 -9.28 25.74 20.68
N ILE A 31 -9.82 25.02 19.71
CA ILE A 31 -9.10 24.03 18.91
C ILE A 31 -8.35 24.79 17.80
N GLU A 32 -7.12 24.39 17.52
CA GLU A 32 -6.31 24.92 16.42
C GLU A 32 -5.75 23.75 15.61
N LEU A 33 -6.26 23.61 14.38
CA LEU A 33 -5.78 22.69 13.36
C LEU A 33 -4.69 23.35 12.51
N GLN A 34 -3.70 22.58 12.07
CA GLN A 34 -2.66 23.08 11.16
C GLN A 34 -3.14 23.16 9.72
N GLU A 35 -3.94 22.18 9.30
CA GLU A 35 -4.54 22.06 7.98
C GLU A 35 -5.99 21.60 8.10
N ASN A 36 -6.78 21.88 7.06
CA ASN A 36 -8.19 21.48 6.98
C ASN A 36 -8.39 20.22 6.12
N MET A 37 -7.33 19.71 5.47
CA MET A 37 -7.39 18.52 4.64
C MET A 37 -6.22 17.61 4.97
N TRP A 38 -6.53 16.33 5.12
CA TRP A 38 -5.62 15.26 5.51
C TRP A 38 -5.90 14.02 4.65
N THR A 39 -4.98 13.08 4.61
CA THR A 39 -5.21 11.74 4.05
C THR A 39 -5.51 10.73 5.16
N SER A 40 -6.07 9.57 4.82
CA SER A 40 -6.52 8.57 5.80
C SER A 40 -5.40 7.97 6.65
N ASP A 41 -4.17 7.97 6.14
CA ASP A 41 -2.92 7.55 6.80
C ASP A 41 -2.33 8.64 7.73
N ASP A 42 -2.83 9.88 7.67
CA ASP A 42 -2.28 10.97 8.47
C ASP A 42 -2.64 10.85 9.96
N ILE A 43 -1.65 11.15 10.80
CA ILE A 43 -1.85 11.38 12.23
C ILE A 43 -2.10 12.89 12.45
N ILE A 44 -3.34 13.26 12.72
CA ILE A 44 -3.77 14.66 12.84
C ILE A 44 -3.45 15.20 14.24
N PRO A 45 -2.56 16.21 14.37
CA PRO A 45 -2.26 16.84 15.63
C PRO A 45 -3.31 17.90 16.00
N LEU A 46 -3.90 17.77 17.19
CA LEU A 46 -4.87 18.70 17.75
C LEU A 46 -4.26 19.54 18.86
N ASN A 47 -4.31 20.86 18.70
CA ASN A 47 -3.87 21.81 19.72
C ASN A 47 -5.08 22.48 20.36
N VAL A 48 -5.28 22.30 21.66
CA VAL A 48 -6.39 22.92 22.39
C VAL A 48 -5.85 23.95 23.36
N SER A 49 -6.13 25.23 23.09
CA SER A 49 -5.79 26.35 23.97
C SER A 49 -6.93 26.60 24.96
N ILE A 50 -6.70 26.28 26.23
CA ILE A 50 -7.65 26.52 27.33
C ILE A 50 -7.24 27.75 28.14
N SER A 51 -8.18 28.65 28.41
CA SER A 51 -7.97 29.82 29.25
C SER A 51 -9.14 30.11 30.19
N GLY A 52 -8.88 30.82 31.30
CA GLY A 52 -9.92 31.22 32.25
C GLY A 52 -10.34 30.13 33.26
N ALA A 53 -9.73 28.94 33.22
CA ALA A 53 -9.95 27.88 34.20
C ALA A 53 -9.16 28.10 35.52
N PRO A 54 -9.61 27.55 36.67
CA PRO A 54 -8.96 27.74 37.97
C PRO A 54 -7.62 26.98 38.09
N PHE A 55 -6.66 27.59 38.78
CA PHE A 55 -5.33 27.00 39.01
C PHE A 55 -5.36 25.83 40.00
N ASN A 56 -4.49 24.83 39.76
CA ASN A 56 -4.24 23.70 40.67
C ASN A 56 -5.51 22.93 41.08
N ARG A 57 -6.45 22.81 40.15
CA ARG A 57 -7.68 22.01 40.24
C ARG A 57 -7.66 20.99 39.12
N ASP A 58 -8.17 19.79 39.39
CA ASP A 58 -8.37 18.78 38.36
C ASP A 58 -9.47 19.26 37.42
N ILE A 59 -9.12 19.41 36.14
CA ILE A 59 -10.01 19.80 35.05
C ILE A 59 -10.05 18.64 34.07
N ILE A 60 -11.22 18.42 33.50
CA ILE A 60 -11.44 17.36 32.53
C ILE A 60 -11.74 18.01 31.18
N LEU A 61 -10.91 17.68 30.19
CA LEU A 61 -11.21 17.88 28.77
C LEU A 61 -11.82 16.60 28.23
N LYS A 62 -13.02 16.68 27.68
CA LYS A 62 -13.60 15.61 26.87
C LYS A 62 -13.47 15.99 25.42
N TRP A 63 -13.22 15.02 24.55
CA TRP A 63 -13.24 15.24 23.12
C TRP A 63 -14.07 14.16 22.43
N HIS A 64 -14.68 14.54 21.32
CA HIS A 64 -15.45 13.66 20.44
C HIS A 64 -15.01 13.90 19.01
N LEU A 65 -14.76 12.82 18.29
CA LEU A 65 -14.58 12.80 16.85
C LEU A 65 -15.82 12.19 16.23
N SER A 66 -16.41 12.88 15.25
CA SER A 66 -17.61 12.45 14.55
C SER A 66 -17.54 12.66 13.05
N ASP A 67 -18.32 11.87 12.33
CA ASP A 67 -18.65 12.05 10.92
C ASP A 67 -20.16 12.22 10.73
N GLU A 68 -20.64 12.13 9.48
CA GLU A 68 -22.07 12.19 9.14
C GLU A 68 -22.92 11.06 9.76
N ASN A 69 -22.30 9.96 10.19
CA ASN A 69 -22.96 8.79 10.77
C ASN A 69 -23.01 8.84 12.31
N GLY A 70 -22.16 9.63 12.95
CA GLY A 70 -22.18 9.89 14.39
C GLY A 70 -20.79 9.96 15.01
N ILE A 71 -20.69 9.68 16.31
CA ILE A 71 -19.43 9.69 17.05
C ILE A 71 -18.64 8.41 16.72
N ILE A 72 -17.41 8.59 16.24
CA ILE A 72 -16.46 7.52 15.90
C ILE A 72 -15.57 7.23 17.10
N SER A 73 -14.96 8.27 17.67
CA SER A 73 -14.04 8.13 18.79
C SER A 73 -14.27 9.22 19.82
N ASN A 74 -13.89 8.96 21.06
CA ASN A 74 -13.96 9.93 22.14
C ASN A 74 -12.92 9.63 23.20
N GLY A 75 -12.55 10.66 23.95
CA GLY A 75 -11.59 10.52 25.02
C GLY A 75 -11.75 11.56 26.10
N THR A 76 -11.00 11.37 27.18
CA THR A 76 -11.03 12.23 28.35
C THR A 76 -9.62 12.46 28.87
N ILE A 77 -9.19 13.71 28.90
CA ILE A 77 -7.84 14.12 29.30
C ILE A 77 -7.95 14.92 30.61
N PRO A 78 -7.50 14.36 31.75
CA PRO A 78 -7.41 15.11 32.99
C PRO A 78 -6.15 15.96 33.02
N PHE A 79 -6.27 17.25 33.32
CA PHE A 79 -5.12 18.15 33.44
C PHE A 79 -5.30 19.17 34.58
N ARG A 80 -4.21 19.91 34.88
CA ARG A 80 -4.21 21.03 35.83
C ARG A 80 -3.59 22.27 35.20
N MET A 81 -4.26 23.41 35.35
CA MET A 81 -3.72 24.70 34.93
C MET A 81 -2.42 25.04 35.68
N SER A 82 -1.32 25.18 34.94
CA SER A 82 -0.01 25.64 35.43
C SER A 82 0.28 27.11 35.08
N ALA A 83 -0.42 27.66 34.08
CA ALA A 83 -0.29 29.03 33.58
C ALA A 83 -1.68 29.65 33.26
N SER A 84 -1.70 30.91 32.81
CA SER A 84 -2.97 31.61 32.47
C SER A 84 -3.67 31.06 31.23
N VAL A 85 -2.91 30.36 30.39
CA VAL A 85 -3.36 29.58 29.24
C VAL A 85 -2.67 28.22 29.37
N HIS A 86 -3.41 27.14 29.18
CA HIS A 86 -2.90 25.78 29.09
C HIS A 86 -3.06 25.33 27.65
N LEU A 87 -2.02 24.72 27.09
CA LEU A 87 -2.07 24.12 25.76
C LEU A 87 -2.07 22.62 25.98
N GLU A 88 -3.16 21.97 25.60
CA GLU A 88 -3.25 20.51 25.56
C GLU A 88 -3.01 20.07 24.11
N GLN A 89 -2.17 19.04 23.94
CA GLN A 89 -1.83 18.52 22.62
C GLN A 89 -2.09 17.01 22.63
N PHE A 90 -2.87 16.55 21.67
CA PHE A 90 -3.09 15.13 21.42
C PHE A 90 -3.28 14.92 19.92
N SER A 91 -3.17 13.67 19.47
CA SER A 91 -3.35 13.34 18.06
C SER A 91 -4.48 12.33 17.90
N ILE A 92 -5.11 12.37 16.73
CA ILE A 92 -6.06 11.36 16.27
C ILE A 92 -5.55 10.79 14.94
N GLY A 93 -5.66 9.48 14.78
CA GLY A 93 -5.29 8.74 13.57
C GLY A 93 -6.05 7.41 13.55
N GLN A 94 -5.93 6.63 12.47
CA GLN A 94 -6.56 5.31 12.34
C GLN A 94 -8.08 5.34 12.60
N PHE A 95 -8.78 6.31 12.01
CA PHE A 95 -10.22 6.51 12.23
C PHE A 95 -11.03 6.66 10.93
N PHE A 96 -10.38 6.54 9.77
CA PHE A 96 -11.06 6.69 8.49
C PHE A 96 -12.11 5.57 8.31
N THR A 97 -13.33 5.94 7.94
CA THR A 97 -14.50 5.05 7.87
C THR A 97 -15.19 5.08 6.50
N GLY A 98 -14.56 5.74 5.51
CA GLY A 98 -15.14 6.02 4.20
C GLY A 98 -15.89 7.35 4.09
N SER A 99 -16.14 8.05 5.20
CA SER A 99 -16.64 9.43 5.22
C SER A 99 -15.51 10.40 4.84
N SER A 100 -15.79 11.48 4.11
CA SER A 100 -14.77 12.51 3.82
C SER A 100 -14.76 13.69 4.78
N PHE A 101 -15.87 13.93 5.49
CA PHE A 101 -16.08 15.12 6.31
C PHE A 101 -16.18 14.74 7.79
N TYR A 102 -15.29 15.32 8.59
CA TYR A 102 -15.15 15.02 10.01
C TYR A 102 -15.23 16.28 10.86
N GLU A 103 -15.66 16.10 12.10
CA GLU A 103 -15.78 17.15 13.09
C GLU A 103 -15.17 16.68 14.41
N VAL A 104 -14.32 17.52 14.98
CA VAL A 104 -13.76 17.31 16.32
C VAL A 104 -14.33 18.37 17.26
N SER A 105 -14.94 17.92 18.36
CA SER A 105 -15.44 18.80 19.41
C SER A 105 -14.72 18.53 20.72
N VAL A 106 -14.46 19.59 21.48
CA VAL A 106 -13.89 19.50 22.83
C VAL A 106 -14.83 20.17 23.83
N GLU A 107 -15.07 19.52 24.96
CA GLU A 107 -15.83 20.06 26.09
C GLU A 107 -14.94 20.13 27.34
N ILE A 108 -14.77 21.34 27.88
CA ILE A 108 -14.10 21.54 29.17
C ILE A 108 -15.15 21.68 30.26
N ILE A 109 -15.13 20.79 31.24
CA ILE A 109 -16.06 20.81 32.37
C ILE A 109 -15.31 21.23 33.64
N VAL A 110 -15.74 22.35 34.24
CA VAL A 110 -15.24 22.83 35.54
C VAL A 110 -16.43 23.13 36.45
N ASP A 111 -16.57 22.36 37.53
CA ASP A 111 -17.66 22.47 38.51
C ASP A 111 -19.07 22.40 37.86
N SER A 112 -19.70 23.56 37.61
CA SER A 112 -21.04 23.69 37.00
C SER A 112 -21.04 24.53 35.72
N THR A 113 -19.84 24.83 35.21
CA THR A 113 -19.62 25.57 33.97
C THR A 113 -18.92 24.67 32.97
N SER A 114 -19.48 24.55 31.77
CA SER A 114 -18.78 23.97 30.64
C SER A 114 -18.63 24.99 29.51
N THR A 115 -17.58 24.82 28.72
CA THR A 115 -17.41 25.46 27.42
C THR A 115 -17.10 24.37 26.41
N PHE A 116 -17.53 24.56 25.17
CA PHE A 116 -17.17 23.68 24.08
C PHE A 116 -16.58 24.51 22.94
N ASP A 117 -15.79 23.86 22.10
CA ASP A 117 -15.33 24.35 20.81
C ASP A 117 -15.35 23.18 19.82
N GLU A 118 -15.45 23.49 18.53
CA GLU A 118 -15.68 22.52 17.47
C GLU A 118 -14.98 22.99 16.22
N GLU A 119 -14.27 22.09 15.55
CA GLU A 119 -13.57 22.35 14.30
C GLU A 119 -13.85 21.24 13.30
N SER A 120 -14.06 21.63 12.05
CA SER A 120 -14.39 20.74 10.94
C SER A 120 -13.19 20.59 10.02
N PHE A 121 -12.95 19.38 9.53
CA PHE A 121 -11.87 19.09 8.60
C PHE A 121 -12.26 17.97 7.65
N THR A 122 -11.47 17.81 6.60
CA THR A 122 -11.67 16.79 5.57
C THR A 122 -10.57 15.76 5.67
N VAL A 123 -10.92 14.48 5.58
CA VAL A 123 -9.97 13.39 5.40
C VAL A 123 -10.33 12.69 4.11
N LEU A 124 -9.38 12.58 3.19
CA LEU A 124 -9.56 11.86 1.94
C LEU A 124 -8.85 10.53 2.02
N ARG A 125 -9.44 9.51 1.41
CA ARG A 125 -8.81 8.19 1.36
C ARG A 125 -7.47 8.31 0.64
N LYS A 126 -6.42 7.77 1.24
CA LYS A 126 -5.13 7.58 0.59
C LYS A 126 -5.31 6.57 -0.56
N SER A 127 -4.50 6.73 -1.60
CA SER A 127 -4.67 5.96 -2.83
C SER A 127 -3.34 5.78 -3.53
N ILE A 128 -3.13 4.58 -4.05
CA ILE A 128 -1.97 4.23 -4.85
C ILE A 128 -2.28 4.59 -6.30
N LEU A 129 -1.48 5.49 -6.86
CA LEU A 129 -1.60 5.87 -8.25
C LEU A 129 -0.86 4.86 -9.14
N PRO A 130 -1.41 4.48 -10.30
CA PRO A 130 -0.70 3.62 -11.24
C PRO A 130 0.56 4.34 -11.75
N PRO A 131 1.66 3.62 -12.01
CA PRO A 131 2.88 4.23 -12.51
C PRO A 131 2.65 4.81 -13.92
N MET A 132 2.93 6.10 -14.10
CA MET A 132 2.77 6.81 -15.37
C MET A 132 4.08 7.52 -15.75
N SER A 133 4.40 7.55 -17.04
CA SER A 133 5.61 8.21 -17.56
C SER A 133 5.38 9.66 -17.97
N ASN A 134 4.16 10.01 -18.38
CA ASN A 134 3.82 11.37 -18.80
C ASN A 134 2.33 11.68 -18.57
N LEU A 135 2.04 12.95 -18.25
CA LEU A 135 0.68 13.46 -18.13
C LEU A 135 0.43 14.50 -19.23
N VAL A 136 -0.48 14.21 -20.15
CA VAL A 136 -0.80 15.10 -21.28
C VAL A 136 -2.17 15.73 -21.06
N ILE A 137 -2.23 17.06 -21.01
CA ILE A 137 -3.42 17.79 -20.56
C ILE A 137 -4.01 18.61 -21.69
N PHE A 138 -5.28 18.37 -22.00
CA PHE A 138 -6.07 19.17 -22.93
C PHE A 138 -7.29 19.75 -22.23
N GLY A 139 -7.68 20.97 -22.60
CA GLY A 139 -8.82 21.59 -21.93
C GLY A 139 -8.95 23.09 -22.11
N ASP A 140 -9.60 23.69 -21.12
CA ASP A 140 -9.86 25.13 -21.06
C ASP A 140 -9.13 25.82 -19.89
N SER A 141 -9.71 26.88 -19.34
CA SER A 141 -9.11 27.68 -18.27
C SER A 141 -8.96 26.94 -16.94
N LEU A 142 -9.72 25.87 -16.71
CA LEU A 142 -9.63 25.09 -15.47
C LEU A 142 -8.33 24.31 -15.35
N SER A 143 -7.67 24.00 -16.47
CA SER A 143 -6.42 23.25 -16.52
C SER A 143 -5.26 24.06 -17.11
N ASP A 144 -5.49 25.32 -17.51
CA ASP A 144 -4.47 26.16 -18.15
C ASP A 144 -3.40 26.64 -17.15
N MET A 145 -2.15 26.27 -17.40
CA MET A 145 -0.96 26.65 -16.61
C MET A 145 -0.29 27.95 -17.08
N GLY A 146 -0.92 28.71 -17.98
CA GLY A 146 -0.42 29.98 -18.51
C GLY A 146 -0.26 30.03 -20.03
N ASN A 147 -0.70 29.01 -20.75
CA ASN A 147 -0.71 28.98 -22.21
C ASN A 147 -1.49 30.18 -22.77
N ALA A 148 -2.63 30.53 -22.17
CA ALA A 148 -3.38 31.70 -22.63
C ALA A 148 -2.61 33.02 -22.47
N ASP A 149 -1.68 33.14 -21.53
CA ASP A 149 -0.85 34.35 -21.35
C ASP A 149 0.12 34.60 -22.52
N SER A 150 0.43 33.57 -23.32
CA SER A 150 1.24 33.71 -24.55
C SER A 150 0.50 34.45 -25.67
N SER A 151 -0.83 34.52 -25.63
CA SER A 151 -1.64 35.21 -26.62
C SER A 151 -1.64 36.73 -26.40
N LEU A 152 -1.29 37.51 -27.43
CA LEU A 152 -1.22 38.98 -27.37
C LEU A 152 -2.50 39.67 -26.84
N ILE A 153 -3.67 39.04 -27.00
CA ILE A 153 -4.95 39.58 -26.52
C ILE A 153 -5.13 39.33 -25.03
N VAL A 154 -4.69 38.18 -24.54
CA VAL A 154 -4.86 37.71 -23.17
C VAL A 154 -3.71 38.22 -22.28
N SER A 155 -2.46 38.21 -22.76
CA SER A 155 -1.27 38.71 -22.07
C SER A 155 -1.44 40.12 -21.46
N THR A 156 -2.16 41.00 -22.16
CA THR A 156 -2.44 42.37 -21.69
C THR A 156 -3.35 42.45 -20.46
N VAL A 157 -4.01 41.35 -20.08
CA VAL A 157 -4.88 41.22 -18.89
C VAL A 157 -4.22 40.38 -17.79
N PHE A 158 -3.32 39.43 -18.13
CA PHE A 158 -2.77 38.43 -17.19
C PHE A 158 -1.35 38.75 -16.66
N SER A 159 -0.60 39.65 -17.31
CA SER A 159 0.80 39.98 -16.98
C SER A 159 1.13 40.54 -15.57
N SER A 160 0.16 40.77 -14.66
CA SER A 160 0.39 41.15 -13.24
C SER A 160 -0.93 41.48 -12.52
N PRO A 161 -1.02 41.39 -11.18
CA PRO A 161 -2.21 41.03 -10.37
C PRO A 161 -3.59 41.46 -10.89
N PRO A 162 -4.58 40.55 -10.77
CA PRO A 162 -4.72 39.68 -9.60
C PRO A 162 -4.45 38.17 -9.79
N TYR A 163 -4.24 37.69 -11.02
CA TYR A 163 -4.03 36.26 -11.32
C TYR A 163 -2.61 35.77 -11.04
N TYR A 164 -2.49 34.48 -10.68
CA TYR A 164 -1.21 33.83 -10.36
C TYR A 164 -0.53 33.30 -11.63
N SER A 165 0.58 33.91 -12.04
CA SER A 165 1.48 33.40 -13.09
C SER A 165 0.75 32.91 -14.37
N GLY A 166 -0.27 33.62 -14.84
CA GLY A 166 -1.04 33.25 -16.04
C GLY A 166 -2.15 32.21 -15.84
N ARG A 167 -2.30 31.62 -14.65
CA ARG A 167 -3.41 30.72 -14.30
C ARG A 167 -4.68 31.52 -14.08
N PHE A 168 -5.83 30.93 -14.38
CA PHE A 168 -7.15 31.52 -14.10
C PHE A 168 -7.55 31.38 -12.62
N SER A 169 -6.59 31.53 -11.70
CA SER A 169 -6.81 31.44 -10.26
C SER A 169 -5.81 32.32 -9.49
N ASN A 170 -5.88 32.31 -8.15
CA ASN A 170 -4.91 32.97 -7.26
C ASN A 170 -3.74 32.07 -6.85
N GLY A 171 -3.62 30.88 -7.43
CA GLY A 171 -2.56 29.90 -7.18
C GLY A 171 -2.56 28.82 -8.25
N PRO A 172 -1.90 27.67 -7.96
CA PRO A 172 -1.88 26.51 -8.85
C PRO A 172 -3.27 25.97 -9.22
N VAL A 173 -3.38 25.35 -10.39
CA VAL A 173 -4.59 24.66 -10.86
C VAL A 173 -4.54 23.17 -10.52
N TRP A 174 -5.69 22.50 -10.54
CA TRP A 174 -5.85 21.12 -10.05
C TRP A 174 -4.87 20.11 -10.69
N VAL A 175 -4.58 20.24 -12.00
CA VAL A 175 -3.63 19.34 -12.69
C VAL A 175 -2.20 19.47 -12.15
N GLU A 176 -1.81 20.65 -11.63
CA GLU A 176 -0.49 20.82 -11.01
C GLU A 176 -0.42 20.06 -9.68
N HIS A 177 -1.54 19.96 -8.94
CA HIS A 177 -1.61 19.12 -7.74
C HIS A 177 -1.52 17.64 -8.08
N VAL A 178 -2.30 17.17 -9.07
CA VAL A 178 -2.27 15.77 -9.52
C VAL A 178 -0.87 15.38 -10.02
N SER A 179 -0.21 16.26 -10.79
CA SER A 179 1.15 16.00 -11.30
C SER A 179 2.16 15.78 -10.17
N ASN A 180 2.07 16.57 -9.09
CA ASN A 180 2.94 16.40 -7.93
C ASN A 180 2.75 15.03 -7.26
N TYR A 181 1.52 14.51 -7.21
CA TYR A 181 1.25 13.17 -6.65
C TYR A 181 1.84 12.05 -7.49
N PHE A 182 1.85 12.20 -8.82
CA PHE A 182 2.56 11.28 -9.71
C PHE A 182 4.10 11.44 -9.67
N GLY A 183 4.63 12.45 -8.96
CA GLY A 183 6.05 12.80 -9.01
C GLY A 183 6.51 13.35 -10.37
N LEU A 184 5.57 13.75 -11.24
CA LEU A 184 5.85 14.22 -12.59
C LEU A 184 5.74 15.75 -12.68
N THR A 185 6.52 16.35 -13.57
CA THR A 185 6.44 17.79 -13.85
C THR A 185 5.78 18.03 -15.20
N THR A 186 4.59 18.63 -15.21
CA THR A 186 3.94 19.07 -16.46
C THR A 186 4.44 20.44 -16.89
N SER A 187 4.76 20.58 -18.17
CA SER A 187 5.19 21.85 -18.76
C SER A 187 4.11 22.46 -19.65
N PHE A 188 4.04 23.79 -19.73
CA PHE A 188 3.10 24.48 -20.62
C PHE A 188 3.60 24.41 -22.07
N GLY A 189 2.70 24.20 -23.03
CA GLY A 189 3.01 24.15 -24.45
C GLY A 189 1.94 24.81 -25.35
N ASP A 190 2.38 25.67 -26.27
CA ASP A 190 1.53 26.33 -27.27
C ASP A 190 2.03 26.10 -28.71
N GLY A 191 1.09 25.93 -29.64
CA GLY A 191 1.37 25.84 -31.07
C GLY A 191 2.34 24.72 -31.39
N LEU A 192 3.57 25.09 -31.78
CA LEU A 192 4.66 24.18 -32.13
C LEU A 192 5.65 23.93 -30.98
N SER A 193 5.52 24.62 -29.84
CA SER A 193 6.41 24.40 -28.70
C SER A 193 6.14 23.02 -28.11
N GLN A 194 7.20 22.37 -27.63
CA GLN A 194 7.09 21.21 -26.75
C GLN A 194 6.35 21.60 -25.46
N GLY A 195 5.81 20.60 -24.78
CA GLY A 195 5.11 20.72 -23.51
C GLY A 195 3.78 19.99 -23.50
N ASP A 196 3.46 19.43 -22.34
CA ASP A 196 2.43 18.40 -22.14
C ASP A 196 1.07 19.01 -21.79
N ASN A 197 1.05 20.18 -21.16
CA ASN A 197 -0.17 20.93 -20.93
C ASN A 197 -0.48 21.83 -22.13
N ARG A 198 -1.53 21.47 -22.85
CA ARG A 198 -2.07 22.15 -24.05
C ARG A 198 -3.37 22.89 -23.79
N ALA A 199 -3.86 22.89 -22.55
CA ALA A 199 -5.09 23.54 -22.17
C ALA A 199 -4.97 25.05 -22.36
N PHE A 200 -6.03 25.68 -22.86
CA PHE A 200 -6.03 27.10 -23.20
C PHE A 200 -7.28 27.77 -22.65
N GLY A 201 -7.10 28.79 -21.82
CA GLY A 201 -8.20 29.55 -21.25
C GLY A 201 -9.18 30.08 -22.29
N GLY A 202 -10.47 29.80 -22.09
CA GLY A 202 -11.55 30.19 -23.02
C GLY A 202 -11.81 29.21 -24.18
N SER A 203 -11.13 28.08 -24.23
CA SER A 203 -11.35 27.05 -25.26
C SER A 203 -12.72 26.39 -25.14
N GLN A 204 -13.34 26.13 -26.29
CA GLN A 204 -14.53 25.29 -26.41
C GLN A 204 -14.13 23.88 -26.83
N THR A 205 -15.04 22.91 -26.69
CA THR A 205 -14.81 21.51 -27.08
C THR A 205 -14.64 21.30 -28.58
N GLY A 206 -15.02 22.25 -29.43
CA GLY A 206 -15.02 22.05 -30.90
C GLY A 206 -13.65 22.03 -31.58
N GLN A 207 -13.67 22.12 -32.91
CA GLN A 207 -12.52 22.40 -33.76
C GLN A 207 -12.35 23.92 -33.98
N GLY A 208 -11.22 24.33 -34.56
CA GLY A 208 -10.95 25.73 -34.92
C GLY A 208 -10.53 26.61 -33.74
N TYR A 209 -10.83 27.90 -33.83
CA TYR A 209 -10.41 28.89 -32.84
C TYR A 209 -11.60 29.62 -32.24
N ALA A 210 -11.72 29.62 -30.92
CA ALA A 210 -12.56 30.54 -30.19
C ALA A 210 -11.97 31.96 -30.26
N TYR A 211 -12.84 32.94 -30.39
CA TYR A 211 -12.49 34.37 -30.35
C TYR A 211 -11.34 34.78 -31.31
N LEU A 212 -11.27 34.11 -32.47
CA LEU A 212 -10.30 34.31 -33.56
C LEU A 212 -8.85 33.87 -33.30
N THR A 213 -8.45 33.63 -32.05
CA THR A 213 -7.04 33.34 -31.71
C THR A 213 -6.83 32.19 -30.72
N LEU A 214 -7.86 31.73 -30.00
CA LEU A 214 -7.69 30.73 -28.94
C LEU A 214 -8.03 29.33 -29.49
N PRO A 215 -7.11 28.36 -29.50
CA PRO A 215 -7.36 27.05 -30.10
C PRO A 215 -8.35 26.24 -29.26
N ASN A 216 -9.48 25.84 -29.86
CA ASN A 216 -10.40 24.90 -29.21
C ASN A 216 -9.73 23.53 -29.01
N VAL A 217 -10.29 22.69 -28.12
CA VAL A 217 -9.68 21.41 -27.72
C VAL A 217 -9.33 20.53 -28.92
N GLY A 218 -10.19 20.45 -29.93
CA GLY A 218 -9.89 19.68 -31.14
C GLY A 218 -8.69 20.18 -31.93
N THR A 219 -8.45 21.50 -31.91
CA THR A 219 -7.25 22.13 -32.50
C THR A 219 -6.02 21.92 -31.62
N GLN A 220 -6.17 21.93 -30.29
CA GLN A 220 -5.08 21.63 -29.35
C GLN A 220 -4.54 20.21 -29.62
N ILE A 221 -5.43 19.22 -29.68
CA ILE A 221 -5.11 17.82 -29.98
C ILE A 221 -4.49 17.69 -31.36
N GLY A 222 -5.11 18.29 -32.38
CA GLY A 222 -4.57 18.22 -33.76
C GLY A 222 -3.17 18.82 -33.88
N ASN A 223 -2.90 19.92 -33.18
CA ASN A 223 -1.57 20.54 -33.17
C ASN A 223 -0.56 19.70 -32.39
N TYR A 224 -0.96 19.12 -31.26
CA TYR A 224 -0.09 18.26 -30.45
C TYR A 224 0.32 17.01 -31.22
N LEU A 225 -0.65 16.30 -31.82
CA LEU A 225 -0.39 15.11 -32.63
C LEU A 225 0.47 15.39 -33.87
N ALA A 226 0.38 16.59 -34.42
CA ALA A 226 1.13 16.97 -35.62
C ALA A 226 2.57 17.41 -35.32
N ASN A 227 2.85 17.95 -34.12
CA ASN A 227 4.09 18.70 -33.88
C ASN A 227 4.85 18.31 -32.61
N VAL A 228 4.22 17.61 -31.68
CA VAL A 228 4.83 17.24 -30.39
C VAL A 228 4.98 15.72 -30.31
N GLN A 229 3.86 15.00 -30.32
CA GLN A 229 3.85 13.55 -30.13
C GLN A 229 2.80 12.92 -31.05
N SER A 230 3.25 12.14 -32.04
CA SER A 230 2.35 11.52 -33.03
C SER A 230 1.75 10.18 -32.60
N SER A 231 2.25 9.60 -31.50
CA SER A 231 1.78 8.33 -30.95
C SER A 231 1.99 8.27 -29.44
N PHE A 232 1.09 7.60 -28.73
CA PHE A 232 1.17 7.40 -27.28
C PHE A 232 1.59 5.98 -26.91
N VAL A 233 2.11 5.83 -25.69
CA VAL A 233 2.42 4.55 -25.05
C VAL A 233 1.44 4.29 -23.90
N ASN A 234 1.40 3.04 -23.41
CA ASN A 234 0.47 2.63 -22.34
C ASN A 234 0.77 3.29 -20.99
N SER A 235 1.92 3.95 -20.81
CA SER A 235 2.26 4.69 -19.59
C SER A 235 1.95 6.19 -19.69
N ASP A 236 1.36 6.66 -20.81
CA ASP A 236 0.85 8.03 -20.94
C ASP A 236 -0.57 8.14 -20.37
N LEU A 237 -0.81 9.17 -19.55
CA LEU A 237 -2.14 9.49 -19.00
C LEU A 237 -2.68 10.81 -19.60
N ILE A 238 -3.83 10.74 -20.24
CA ILE A 238 -4.41 11.89 -20.96
C ILE A 238 -5.53 12.51 -20.14
N PHE A 239 -5.38 13.79 -19.77
CA PHE A 239 -6.41 14.56 -19.09
C PHE A 239 -7.24 15.41 -20.06
N LEU A 240 -8.56 15.36 -19.94
CA LEU A 240 -9.52 16.11 -20.74
C LEU A 240 -10.58 16.77 -19.87
N TRP A 241 -10.51 18.11 -19.74
CA TRP A 241 -11.56 18.89 -19.08
C TRP A 241 -11.94 20.13 -19.87
N ALA A 242 -13.13 20.12 -20.46
CA ALA A 242 -13.68 21.25 -21.21
C ALA A 242 -15.21 21.20 -21.31
N GLY A 243 -15.79 22.32 -21.73
CA GLY A 243 -17.21 22.44 -22.05
C GLY A 243 -17.92 23.59 -21.33
N GLY A 244 -17.33 24.13 -20.26
CA GLY A 244 -17.88 25.29 -19.56
C GLY A 244 -18.11 26.47 -20.51
N ASN A 245 -17.14 26.75 -21.37
CA ASN A 245 -17.24 27.81 -22.37
C ASN A 245 -18.32 27.56 -23.44
N ASP A 246 -18.61 26.31 -23.79
CA ASP A 246 -19.70 25.96 -24.72
C ASP A 246 -21.07 26.34 -24.17
N PHE A 247 -21.29 26.17 -22.85
CA PHE A 247 -22.56 26.49 -22.20
C PHE A 247 -22.67 27.94 -21.74
N LEU A 248 -21.56 28.56 -21.35
CA LEU A 248 -21.55 29.96 -20.94
C LEU A 248 -21.62 30.90 -22.14
N TYR A 249 -20.93 30.59 -23.24
CA TYR A 249 -20.68 31.52 -24.35
C TYR A 249 -20.84 30.90 -25.76
N GLY A 250 -20.93 29.58 -25.87
CA GLY A 250 -20.96 28.86 -27.14
C GLY A 250 -22.34 28.36 -27.57
N SER A 251 -22.37 27.14 -28.10
CA SER A 251 -23.57 26.54 -28.69
C SER A 251 -24.65 26.17 -27.67
N ALA A 252 -24.26 25.98 -26.40
CA ALA A 252 -25.07 25.47 -25.30
C ALA A 252 -25.89 24.21 -25.66
N ASN A 253 -25.34 23.34 -26.53
CA ASN A 253 -26.00 22.12 -26.99
C ASN A 253 -25.32 20.86 -26.41
N PRO A 254 -25.96 20.17 -25.43
CA PRO A 254 -25.41 18.97 -24.80
C PRO A 254 -25.00 17.86 -25.76
N ASP A 255 -25.77 17.64 -26.84
CA ASP A 255 -25.48 16.61 -27.86
C ASP A 255 -24.23 16.92 -28.69
N LEU A 256 -23.92 18.19 -28.90
CA LEU A 256 -22.73 18.57 -29.66
C LEU A 256 -21.48 18.49 -28.79
N VAL A 257 -21.56 19.01 -27.57
CA VAL A 257 -20.41 19.08 -26.65
C VAL A 257 -19.96 17.68 -26.24
N SER A 258 -20.89 16.79 -25.86
CA SER A 258 -20.58 15.39 -25.51
C SER A 258 -19.94 14.62 -26.68
N ARG A 259 -20.48 14.76 -27.89
CA ARG A 259 -19.89 14.13 -29.09
C ARG A 259 -18.52 14.67 -29.46
N ASN A 260 -18.25 15.96 -29.22
CA ASN A 260 -16.91 16.51 -29.43
C ASN A 260 -15.91 15.85 -28.47
N MET A 261 -16.24 15.77 -27.18
CA MET A 261 -15.38 15.12 -26.18
C MET A 261 -15.15 13.64 -26.51
N ALA A 262 -16.19 12.90 -26.88
CA ALA A 262 -16.08 11.51 -27.34
C ALA A 262 -15.15 11.38 -28.55
N SER A 263 -15.30 12.26 -29.55
CA SER A 263 -14.45 12.28 -30.73
C SER A 263 -12.98 12.60 -30.43
N HIS A 264 -12.71 13.37 -29.37
CA HIS A 264 -11.33 13.68 -28.94
C HIS A 264 -10.65 12.46 -28.35
N VAL A 265 -11.34 11.77 -27.43
CA VAL A 265 -10.87 10.49 -26.87
C VAL A 265 -10.64 9.48 -27.98
N GLU A 266 -11.59 9.31 -28.91
CA GLU A 266 -11.43 8.42 -30.07
C GLU A 266 -10.20 8.80 -30.92
N THR A 267 -9.97 10.09 -31.18
CA THR A 267 -8.83 10.55 -31.98
C THR A 267 -7.50 10.25 -31.30
N LEU A 268 -7.40 10.47 -29.99
CA LEU A 268 -6.21 10.20 -29.20
C LEU A 268 -5.97 8.69 -29.05
N ALA A 269 -7.03 7.91 -28.86
CA ALA A 269 -6.96 6.45 -28.82
C ALA A 269 -6.49 5.85 -30.15
N LEU A 270 -6.94 6.41 -31.28
CA LEU A 270 -6.40 6.04 -32.60
C LEU A 270 -4.92 6.42 -32.80
N ALA A 271 -4.39 7.32 -31.98
CA ALA A 271 -2.97 7.62 -31.89
C ALA A 271 -2.22 6.76 -30.85
N GLY A 272 -2.89 5.79 -30.21
CA GLY A 272 -2.28 4.82 -29.30
C GLY A 272 -2.52 5.08 -27.82
N ALA A 273 -3.24 6.14 -27.43
CA ALA A 273 -3.52 6.42 -26.02
C ALA A 273 -4.52 5.40 -25.46
N THR A 274 -4.20 4.80 -24.31
CA THR A 274 -5.07 3.80 -23.65
C THR A 274 -5.69 4.31 -22.35
N ASN A 275 -5.06 5.24 -21.65
CA ASN A 275 -5.50 5.72 -20.33
C ASN A 275 -5.98 7.18 -20.39
N PHE A 276 -7.19 7.42 -19.92
CA PHE A 276 -7.81 8.74 -19.98
C PHE A 276 -8.45 9.12 -18.65
N VAL A 277 -8.24 10.38 -18.25
CA VAL A 277 -9.02 11.03 -17.21
C VAL A 277 -9.89 12.10 -17.88
N VAL A 278 -11.20 11.88 -17.82
CA VAL A 278 -12.19 12.82 -18.37
C VAL A 278 -13.00 13.40 -17.24
N VAL A 279 -13.16 14.71 -17.20
CA VAL A 279 -13.89 15.40 -16.13
C VAL A 279 -15.20 15.97 -16.67
N ASN A 280 -16.30 15.70 -15.99
CA ASN A 280 -17.60 16.28 -16.35
C ASN A 280 -17.71 17.76 -15.88
N LEU A 281 -18.87 18.40 -16.04
CA LEU A 281 -19.02 19.81 -15.66
C LEU A 281 -19.71 20.00 -14.30
N PRO A 282 -19.20 20.90 -13.44
CA PRO A 282 -19.90 21.33 -12.22
C PRO A 282 -21.15 22.17 -12.55
N PRO A 283 -22.04 22.43 -11.57
CA PRO A 283 -23.22 23.27 -11.76
C PRO A 283 -22.85 24.73 -12.10
N LEU A 284 -22.76 25.02 -13.40
CA LEU A 284 -22.32 26.32 -13.92
C LEU A 284 -23.25 27.48 -13.51
N GLU A 285 -24.52 27.20 -13.23
CA GLU A 285 -25.48 28.21 -12.75
C GLU A 285 -25.17 28.73 -11.34
N MET A 286 -24.37 27.99 -10.57
CA MET A 286 -23.94 28.39 -9.22
C MET A 286 -22.69 29.27 -9.24
N THR A 287 -22.00 29.39 -10.38
CA THR A 287 -20.91 30.36 -10.54
C THR A 287 -21.46 31.80 -10.43
N PRO A 288 -20.68 32.79 -9.96
CA PRO A 288 -21.16 34.17 -9.90
C PRO A 288 -21.61 34.72 -11.27
N GLU A 289 -21.00 34.28 -12.37
CA GLU A 289 -21.44 34.57 -13.73
C GLU A 289 -22.81 33.94 -14.04
N GLY A 290 -23.00 32.66 -13.73
CA GLY A 290 -24.27 31.95 -13.88
C GLY A 290 -25.39 32.57 -13.04
N ALA A 291 -25.10 32.85 -11.76
CA ALA A 291 -26.01 33.45 -10.79
C ALA A 291 -26.44 34.87 -11.20
N SER A 292 -25.61 35.60 -11.96
CA SER A 292 -25.95 36.92 -12.49
C SER A 292 -27.02 36.90 -13.59
N ARG A 293 -27.33 35.73 -14.17
CA ARG A 293 -28.33 35.54 -15.24
C ARG A 293 -29.74 35.44 -14.67
N SER A 294 -30.76 35.53 -15.54
CA SER A 294 -32.16 35.37 -15.10
C SER A 294 -32.46 33.93 -14.66
N GLN A 295 -33.42 33.75 -13.76
CA GLN A 295 -33.83 32.42 -13.27
C GLN A 295 -34.11 31.41 -14.40
N SER A 296 -34.75 31.85 -15.49
CA SER A 296 -35.02 30.97 -16.64
C SER A 296 -33.75 30.53 -17.36
N GLN A 297 -32.74 31.39 -17.42
CA GLN A 297 -31.44 31.06 -18.02
C GLN A 297 -30.66 30.11 -17.11
N GLN A 298 -30.67 30.35 -15.79
CA GLN A 298 -30.07 29.45 -14.80
C GLN A 298 -30.67 28.04 -14.89
N SER A 299 -32.00 27.91 -14.87
CA SER A 299 -32.65 26.60 -15.00
C SER A 299 -32.38 25.91 -16.35
N THR A 300 -32.23 26.68 -17.43
CA THR A 300 -31.87 26.11 -18.74
C THR A 300 -30.43 25.59 -18.73
N MET A 301 -29.52 26.36 -18.14
CA MET A 301 -28.12 25.99 -17.99
C MET A 301 -27.96 24.73 -17.15
N ALA A 302 -28.57 24.68 -15.96
CA ALA A 302 -28.56 23.51 -15.08
C ALA A 302 -29.03 22.23 -15.82
N ASN A 303 -30.18 22.32 -16.50
CA ASN A 303 -30.72 21.18 -17.28
C ASN A 303 -29.79 20.75 -18.42
N ASN A 304 -29.14 21.71 -19.09
CA ASN A 304 -28.21 21.41 -20.17
C ASN A 304 -26.93 20.75 -19.65
N VAL A 305 -26.37 21.22 -18.54
CA VAL A 305 -25.19 20.64 -17.91
C VAL A 305 -25.47 19.22 -17.42
N VAL A 306 -26.58 18.99 -16.71
CA VAL A 306 -27.00 17.63 -16.31
C VAL A 306 -27.21 16.74 -17.53
N SER A 307 -27.84 17.25 -18.61
CA SER A 307 -27.98 16.47 -19.84
C SER A 307 -26.64 16.17 -20.50
N TYR A 308 -25.65 17.06 -20.40
CA TYR A 308 -24.30 16.85 -20.94
C TYR A 308 -23.55 15.81 -20.12
N ASN A 309 -23.52 15.92 -18.79
CA ASN A 309 -22.84 14.97 -17.92
C ASN A 309 -23.36 13.54 -18.10
N ASN A 310 -24.69 13.37 -18.16
CA ASN A 310 -25.31 12.06 -18.45
C ASN A 310 -24.90 11.49 -19.82
N LYS A 311 -24.84 12.35 -20.85
CA LYS A 311 -24.43 11.92 -22.20
C LYS A 311 -22.94 11.58 -22.23
N LEU A 312 -22.09 12.41 -21.64
CA LEU A 312 -20.66 12.19 -21.57
C LEU A 312 -20.34 10.86 -20.89
N SER A 313 -20.98 10.55 -19.76
CA SER A 313 -20.83 9.27 -19.07
C SER A 313 -21.16 8.08 -19.99
N ILE A 314 -22.28 8.14 -20.72
CA ILE A 314 -22.66 7.10 -21.68
C ILE A 314 -21.61 6.96 -22.80
N GLU A 315 -21.13 8.07 -23.36
CA GLU A 315 -20.11 8.04 -24.42
C GLU A 315 -18.79 7.46 -23.92
N MET A 316 -18.34 7.81 -22.71
CA MET A 316 -17.11 7.29 -22.11
C MET A 316 -17.21 5.78 -21.85
N THR A 317 -18.31 5.31 -21.26
CA THR A 317 -18.53 3.86 -21.06
C THR A 317 -18.52 3.10 -22.39
N ASN A 318 -19.17 3.65 -23.43
CA ASN A 318 -19.18 3.03 -24.75
C ASN A 318 -17.77 2.97 -25.36
N LEU A 319 -16.97 4.04 -25.25
CA LEU A 319 -15.61 4.08 -25.77
C LEU A 319 -14.69 3.12 -25.01
N SER A 320 -14.73 3.13 -23.68
CA SER A 320 -13.97 2.20 -22.84
C SER A 320 -14.21 0.74 -23.25
N SER A 321 -15.49 0.33 -23.40
CA SER A 321 -15.83 -1.04 -23.81
C SER A 321 -15.54 -1.34 -25.29
N SER A 322 -15.72 -0.39 -26.20
CA SER A 322 -15.59 -0.65 -27.65
C SER A 322 -14.16 -0.59 -28.17
N MET A 323 -13.30 0.15 -27.48
CA MET A 323 -11.90 0.36 -27.85
C MET A 323 -10.91 -0.22 -26.82
N ASN A 324 -11.40 -0.85 -25.75
CA ASN A 324 -10.60 -1.39 -24.64
C ASN A 324 -9.69 -0.32 -24.02
N LEU A 325 -10.30 0.81 -23.64
CA LEU A 325 -9.61 1.96 -23.04
C LEU A 325 -9.90 1.98 -21.54
N ASP A 326 -8.89 2.35 -20.77
CA ASP A 326 -9.06 2.73 -19.38
C ASP A 326 -9.49 4.20 -19.32
N ILE A 327 -10.70 4.45 -18.81
CA ILE A 327 -11.28 5.80 -18.75
C ILE A 327 -11.83 6.07 -17.37
N THR A 328 -11.13 6.88 -16.60
CA THR A 328 -11.59 7.44 -15.34
C THR A 328 -12.43 8.68 -15.61
N LEU A 329 -13.74 8.59 -15.33
CA LEU A 329 -14.65 9.74 -15.42
C LEU A 329 -14.82 10.40 -14.04
N ILE A 330 -14.21 11.56 -13.84
CA ILE A 330 -14.34 12.33 -12.60
C ILE A 330 -15.66 13.11 -12.61
N ASP A 331 -16.47 12.89 -11.55
CA ASP A 331 -17.75 13.56 -11.36
C ASP A 331 -17.61 14.90 -10.63
N ALA A 332 -17.12 15.92 -11.35
CA ALA A 332 -17.01 17.28 -10.85
C ALA A 332 -18.37 17.88 -10.41
N TRP A 333 -19.50 17.39 -10.90
CA TRP A 333 -20.81 17.81 -10.41
C TRP A 333 -21.04 17.40 -8.95
N THR A 334 -20.77 16.13 -8.63
CA THR A 334 -20.95 15.60 -7.28
C THR A 334 -19.95 16.22 -6.31
N ILE A 335 -18.65 16.22 -6.67
CA ILE A 335 -17.58 16.85 -5.88
C ILE A 335 -17.93 18.31 -5.56
N PHE A 336 -18.35 19.09 -6.56
CA PHE A 336 -18.69 20.50 -6.33
C PHE A 336 -19.86 20.67 -5.34
N ASN A 337 -20.91 19.85 -5.45
CA ASN A 337 -22.05 19.95 -4.54
C ASN A 337 -21.69 19.52 -3.11
N GLU A 338 -20.89 18.47 -2.95
CA GLU A 338 -20.38 18.04 -1.63
C GLU A 338 -19.59 19.15 -0.96
N ILE A 339 -18.64 19.76 -1.68
CA ILE A 339 -17.85 20.87 -1.16
C ILE A 339 -18.68 22.10 -0.85
N VAL A 340 -19.67 22.46 -1.69
CA VAL A 340 -20.55 23.61 -1.37
C VAL A 340 -21.38 23.36 -0.12
N ASN A 341 -21.82 22.11 0.11
CA ASN A 341 -22.60 21.75 1.29
C ASN A 341 -21.74 21.65 2.56
N ASN A 342 -20.44 21.35 2.43
CA ASN A 342 -19.50 21.15 3.54
C ASN A 342 -18.31 22.13 3.50
N ALA A 343 -18.52 23.34 2.97
CA ALA A 343 -17.45 24.26 2.60
C ALA A 343 -16.49 24.61 3.76
N GLU A 344 -17.00 24.68 4.98
CA GLU A 344 -16.21 24.96 6.17
C GLU A 344 -15.16 23.87 6.47
N HIS A 345 -15.42 22.61 6.11
CA HIS A 345 -14.49 21.47 6.32
C HIS A 345 -13.24 21.56 5.44
N VAL A 346 -13.26 22.37 4.37
CA VAL A 346 -12.11 22.62 3.50
C VAL A 346 -11.58 24.06 3.64
N GLY A 347 -12.03 24.80 4.65
CA GLY A 347 -11.62 26.18 4.90
C GLY A 347 -12.27 27.23 3.98
N ILE A 348 -13.36 26.89 3.29
CA ILE A 348 -14.11 27.83 2.45
C ILE A 348 -15.31 28.38 3.25
N VAL A 349 -15.37 29.70 3.40
CA VAL A 349 -16.46 30.39 4.12
C VAL A 349 -17.41 31.15 3.18
N ASN A 350 -17.00 31.38 1.92
CA ASN A 350 -17.84 32.04 0.91
C ASN A 350 -17.92 31.20 -0.38
N THR A 351 -19.09 30.63 -0.64
CA THR A 351 -19.37 29.80 -1.82
C THR A 351 -20.14 30.53 -2.93
N GLN A 352 -20.44 31.83 -2.77
CA GLN A 352 -21.40 32.55 -3.62
C GLN A 352 -20.79 33.73 -4.37
N ASP A 353 -19.90 34.48 -3.72
CA ASP A 353 -19.29 35.70 -4.28
C ASP A 353 -17.89 35.42 -4.83
N GLN A 354 -17.43 36.32 -5.70
CA GLN A 354 -16.08 36.31 -6.26
C GLN A 354 -15.07 37.01 -5.33
N ALA A 355 -13.91 36.41 -5.08
CA ALA A 355 -12.83 36.97 -4.26
C ALA A 355 -12.19 38.21 -4.90
N CYS A 356 -12.13 38.25 -6.22
CA CYS A 356 -11.63 39.34 -7.02
C CYS A 356 -12.77 40.07 -7.72
N SER A 357 -12.83 41.40 -7.64
CA SER A 357 -13.85 42.20 -8.31
C SER A 357 -13.33 43.52 -8.90
N GLY A 358 -13.88 43.90 -10.05
CA GLY A 358 -13.58 45.17 -10.72
C GLY A 358 -12.37 45.12 -11.67
N GLY A 359 -11.70 46.26 -11.83
CA GLY A 359 -10.58 46.44 -12.76
C GLY A 359 -10.99 46.96 -14.15
N ALA A 360 -10.05 47.63 -14.83
CA ALA A 360 -10.25 48.06 -16.20
C ALA A 360 -9.94 46.89 -17.15
N THR A 361 -10.98 46.36 -17.78
CA THR A 361 -10.86 45.36 -18.84
C THR A 361 -10.95 46.05 -20.20
N LEU A 362 -10.18 45.59 -21.19
CA LEU A 362 -10.37 46.03 -22.57
C LEU A 362 -11.80 45.64 -23.00
N PRO A 363 -12.59 46.52 -23.66
CA PRO A 363 -13.98 46.24 -24.03
C PRO A 363 -14.16 44.97 -24.86
N LEU A 364 -13.14 44.59 -25.65
CA LEU A 364 -13.13 43.35 -26.43
C LEU A 364 -12.96 42.12 -25.54
N VAL A 365 -12.14 42.18 -24.48
CA VAL A 365 -11.87 41.03 -23.58
C VAL A 365 -12.95 40.89 -22.50
N SER A 366 -13.44 42.01 -21.95
CA SER A 366 -14.53 42.07 -20.96
C SER A 366 -15.86 41.48 -21.44
N SER A 367 -16.07 41.47 -22.76
CA SER A 367 -17.27 40.91 -23.40
C SER A 367 -17.14 39.42 -23.71
N ILE A 368 -15.96 38.83 -23.46
CA ILE A 368 -15.56 37.50 -23.95
C ILE A 368 -15.25 36.54 -22.80
N LEU A 369 -14.62 37.00 -21.71
CA LEU A 369 -14.32 36.19 -20.52
C LEU A 369 -14.70 36.94 -19.24
N PRO A 370 -15.25 36.25 -18.22
CA PRO A 370 -15.79 36.88 -17.01
C PRO A 370 -14.69 37.08 -15.95
N ILE A 371 -13.56 37.65 -16.38
CA ILE A 371 -12.32 37.76 -15.59
C ILE A 371 -12.17 39.13 -14.94
N CYS A 372 -11.32 39.20 -13.91
CA CYS A 372 -10.88 40.44 -13.31
C CYS A 372 -9.96 41.25 -14.25
N GLY A 373 -10.14 42.57 -14.28
CA GLY A 373 -9.30 43.46 -15.06
C GLY A 373 -8.09 43.99 -14.29
N THR A 374 -7.21 44.70 -15.01
CA THR A 374 -6.07 45.38 -14.39
C THR A 374 -6.54 46.39 -13.33
N GLY A 375 -5.98 46.31 -12.12
CA GLY A 375 -6.35 47.15 -10.99
C GLY A 375 -7.65 46.73 -10.28
N ALA A 376 -8.08 45.48 -10.45
CA ALA A 376 -9.15 44.88 -9.65
C ALA A 376 -8.79 44.83 -8.16
N SER A 377 -9.83 44.82 -7.31
CA SER A 377 -9.68 44.64 -5.87
C SER A 377 -9.83 43.16 -5.53
N VAL A 378 -8.89 42.61 -4.76
CA VAL A 378 -8.98 41.27 -4.18
C VAL A 378 -9.30 41.40 -2.69
N VAL A 379 -10.15 40.52 -2.17
CA VAL A 379 -10.41 40.40 -0.73
C VAL A 379 -9.10 40.05 0.03
N SER A 380 -9.09 40.25 1.35
CA SER A 380 -7.89 40.00 2.16
C SER A 380 -7.48 38.52 2.20
N ASN A 381 -8.46 37.62 2.26
CA ASN A 381 -8.25 36.17 2.37
C ASN A 381 -8.96 35.47 1.19
N PRO A 382 -8.39 35.49 -0.03
CA PRO A 382 -9.02 34.86 -1.19
C PRO A 382 -9.14 33.33 -1.05
N ASN A 383 -8.32 32.69 -0.21
CA ASN A 383 -8.37 31.25 0.02
C ASN A 383 -9.62 30.78 0.77
N GLU A 384 -10.35 31.68 1.45
CA GLU A 384 -11.63 31.37 2.11
C GLU A 384 -12.83 31.46 1.15
N TYR A 385 -12.61 31.76 -0.13
CA TYR A 385 -13.63 31.86 -1.16
C TYR A 385 -13.56 30.64 -2.08
N LEU A 386 -14.70 30.16 -2.56
CA LEU A 386 -14.74 29.12 -3.59
C LEU A 386 -14.33 29.68 -4.96
N PHE A 387 -14.84 30.86 -5.31
CA PHE A 387 -14.64 31.49 -6.60
C PHE A 387 -13.63 32.62 -6.54
N PHE A 388 -12.59 32.55 -7.37
CA PHE A 388 -11.62 33.63 -7.48
C PHE A 388 -12.20 34.81 -8.25
N ASP A 389 -12.78 34.55 -9.42
CA ASP A 389 -13.50 35.54 -10.22
C ASP A 389 -14.96 35.09 -10.43
N LYS A 390 -15.61 35.50 -11.52
CA LYS A 390 -17.00 35.15 -11.74
C LYS A 390 -17.25 33.71 -12.20
N ALA A 391 -16.22 32.99 -12.63
CA ALA A 391 -16.37 31.64 -13.16
C ALA A 391 -15.33 30.67 -12.61
N HIS A 392 -14.12 31.14 -12.30
CA HIS A 392 -13.00 30.28 -11.96
C HIS A 392 -12.85 30.05 -10.46
N PRO A 393 -12.48 28.83 -10.04
CA PRO A 393 -12.22 28.51 -8.64
C PRO A 393 -10.96 29.20 -8.09
N THR A 394 -10.89 29.32 -6.77
CA THR A 394 -9.66 29.70 -6.05
C THR A 394 -8.65 28.55 -5.99
N ALA A 395 -7.42 28.87 -5.59
CA ALA A 395 -6.37 27.87 -5.38
C ALA A 395 -6.78 26.80 -4.36
N THR A 396 -7.53 27.18 -3.31
CA THR A 396 -8.08 26.24 -2.34
C THR A 396 -8.98 25.21 -3.01
N MET A 397 -9.92 25.66 -3.84
CA MET A 397 -10.81 24.74 -4.55
C MET A 397 -10.08 23.91 -5.60
N HIS A 398 -9.03 24.44 -6.23
CA HIS A 398 -8.17 23.65 -7.13
C HIS A 398 -7.36 22.57 -6.38
N LYS A 399 -6.86 22.86 -5.17
CA LYS A 399 -6.24 21.84 -4.30
C LYS A 399 -7.26 20.73 -4.03
N VAL A 400 -8.45 21.08 -3.52
CA VAL A 400 -9.54 20.13 -3.23
C VAL A 400 -9.87 19.25 -4.44
N ILE A 401 -10.11 19.84 -5.62
CA ILE A 401 -10.40 19.06 -6.84
C ILE A 401 -9.23 18.16 -7.22
N GLY A 402 -7.99 18.61 -7.03
CA GLY A 402 -6.79 17.81 -7.24
C GLY A 402 -6.76 16.58 -6.34
N GLU A 403 -7.03 16.74 -5.05
CA GLU A 403 -7.07 15.62 -4.10
C GLU A 403 -8.16 14.59 -4.46
N TYR A 404 -9.38 15.06 -4.76
CA TYR A 404 -10.47 14.18 -5.21
C TYR A 404 -10.16 13.48 -6.55
N ALA A 405 -9.42 14.16 -7.43
CA ALA A 405 -8.97 13.56 -8.67
C ALA A 405 -7.97 12.42 -8.41
N VAL A 406 -7.01 12.60 -7.50
CA VAL A 406 -6.09 11.52 -7.09
C VAL A 406 -6.86 10.34 -6.52
N MET A 407 -7.79 10.58 -5.60
CA MET A 407 -8.65 9.52 -5.04
C MET A 407 -9.52 8.81 -6.10
N SER A 408 -9.89 9.51 -7.18
CA SER A 408 -10.67 8.92 -8.28
C SER A 408 -9.83 8.14 -9.28
N ILE A 409 -8.54 8.46 -9.40
CA ILE A 409 -7.61 7.84 -10.35
C ILE A 409 -6.92 6.63 -9.71
N GLY A 410 -6.53 6.74 -8.43
CA GLY A 410 -5.81 5.70 -7.72
C GLY A 410 -6.69 4.62 -7.13
N GLU A 411 -6.08 3.47 -6.87
CA GLU A 411 -6.68 2.39 -6.11
C GLU A 411 -6.64 2.70 -4.61
N SER A 412 -7.59 2.14 -3.86
CA SER A 412 -7.74 2.37 -2.43
C SER A 412 -6.56 1.80 -1.65
N ASP A 413 -5.98 2.59 -0.74
CA ASP A 413 -4.93 2.20 0.20
C ASP A 413 -5.16 3.07 1.44
N THR A 414 -5.96 2.58 2.37
CA THR A 414 -6.58 3.39 3.43
C THR A 414 -5.59 3.73 4.53
N ASP A 415 -4.73 2.80 4.92
CA ASP A 415 -3.75 3.00 5.99
C ASP A 415 -2.38 3.47 5.47
N GLY A 416 -2.15 3.42 4.15
CA GLY A 416 -0.98 4.01 3.49
C GLY A 416 0.26 3.13 3.56
N ASP A 417 0.10 1.82 3.77
CA ASP A 417 1.17 0.85 3.93
C ASP A 417 1.79 0.40 2.59
N GLY A 418 1.12 0.71 1.48
CA GLY A 418 1.55 0.36 0.12
C GLY A 418 0.84 -0.86 -0.49
N VAL A 419 -0.11 -1.47 0.23
CA VAL A 419 -0.98 -2.55 -0.24
C VAL A 419 -2.39 -1.99 -0.46
N ILE A 420 -3.03 -2.38 -1.57
CA ILE A 420 -4.39 -1.89 -1.84
C ILE A 420 -5.40 -2.56 -0.91
N ASP A 421 -6.44 -1.84 -0.47
CA ASP A 421 -7.50 -2.33 0.45
C ASP A 421 -8.13 -3.67 0.01
N LEU A 422 -8.08 -3.99 -1.29
CA LEU A 422 -8.64 -5.25 -1.81
C LEU A 422 -7.77 -6.48 -1.49
N LEU A 423 -6.46 -6.27 -1.33
CA LEU A 423 -5.47 -7.30 -1.03
C LEU A 423 -4.99 -7.24 0.42
N ASP A 424 -5.27 -6.13 1.10
CA ASP A 424 -4.94 -5.87 2.50
C ASP A 424 -5.85 -6.67 3.45
N GLN A 425 -5.24 -7.41 4.37
CA GLN A 425 -5.89 -8.19 5.43
C GLN A 425 -5.89 -7.45 6.78
N CYS A 426 -5.05 -6.43 6.93
CA CYS A 426 -4.82 -5.69 8.14
C CYS A 426 -5.25 -4.23 7.97
N ASP A 427 -6.53 -3.94 8.27
CA ASP A 427 -7.16 -2.61 8.16
C ASP A 427 -6.30 -1.41 8.63
N TRP A 428 -5.38 -1.62 9.59
CA TRP A 428 -4.38 -0.65 10.01
C TRP A 428 -3.06 -1.34 10.36
N THR A 429 -2.04 -1.14 9.54
CA THR A 429 -0.67 -1.56 9.77
C THR A 429 -0.01 -0.74 10.88
N ASN A 430 0.67 -1.38 11.84
CA ASN A 430 1.32 -0.64 12.94
C ASN A 430 2.75 -0.21 12.59
N ASP A 431 3.49 -1.05 11.86
CA ASP A 431 4.87 -0.78 11.45
C ASP A 431 5.10 -1.01 9.95
N PHE A 432 5.18 0.09 9.20
CA PHE A 432 5.37 0.09 7.75
C PHE A 432 6.76 -0.46 7.31
N SER A 433 7.67 -0.78 8.23
CA SER A 433 8.98 -1.33 7.89
C SER A 433 9.00 -2.85 7.71
N SER A 434 7.94 -3.55 8.12
CA SER A 434 7.83 -5.01 8.08
C SER A 434 6.55 -5.51 7.41
N VAL A 435 5.94 -4.68 6.57
CA VAL A 435 4.71 -5.03 5.85
C VAL A 435 5.00 -6.12 4.83
N ASP A 436 4.15 -7.14 4.81
CA ASP A 436 4.19 -8.20 3.80
C ASP A 436 3.28 -7.88 2.60
N SER A 437 3.05 -8.87 1.73
CA SER A 437 2.17 -8.73 0.58
C SER A 437 0.68 -8.61 0.92
N THR A 438 0.30 -8.85 2.17
CA THR A 438 -1.09 -8.82 2.66
C THR A 438 -1.38 -7.57 3.49
N GLY A 439 -0.45 -6.62 3.54
CA GLY A 439 -0.62 -5.38 4.30
C GLY A 439 -0.45 -5.57 5.80
N CYS A 440 0.11 -6.69 6.26
CA CYS A 440 0.27 -6.95 7.69
C CYS A 440 1.72 -6.75 8.10
N ASP A 441 1.96 -6.00 9.19
CA ASP A 441 3.29 -5.93 9.80
C ASP A 441 3.66 -7.24 10.54
N TYR A 442 4.94 -7.46 10.83
CA TYR A 442 5.43 -8.70 11.45
C TYR A 442 4.66 -9.09 12.72
N TYR A 443 4.22 -8.14 13.55
CA TYR A 443 3.48 -8.42 14.78
C TYR A 443 2.00 -8.76 14.54
N GLN A 444 1.47 -8.46 13.36
CA GLN A 444 0.09 -8.74 12.97
C GLN A 444 -0.05 -10.05 12.18
N GLN A 445 1.05 -10.53 11.61
CA GLN A 445 1.12 -11.82 10.91
C GLN A 445 0.98 -13.00 11.88
N ASP A 446 0.60 -14.15 11.35
CA ASP A 446 0.46 -15.44 12.03
C ASP A 446 1.28 -16.47 11.23
N GLU A 447 2.56 -16.61 11.59
CA GLU A 447 3.54 -17.37 10.78
C GLU A 447 3.35 -18.90 10.86
N ASP A 448 2.84 -19.42 11.98
CA ASP A 448 2.60 -20.86 12.18
C ASP A 448 1.13 -21.26 11.99
N SER A 449 0.24 -20.29 11.72
CA SER A 449 -1.16 -20.49 11.39
C SER A 449 -1.95 -21.19 12.50
N ASP A 450 -1.58 -20.93 13.75
CA ASP A 450 -2.27 -21.45 14.93
C ASP A 450 -3.49 -20.59 15.35
N GLY A 451 -3.63 -19.40 14.74
CA GLY A 451 -4.71 -18.44 14.97
C GLY A 451 -4.35 -17.29 15.92
N VAL A 452 -3.10 -17.19 16.40
CA VAL A 452 -2.59 -16.13 17.27
C VAL A 452 -1.48 -15.36 16.54
N ALA A 453 -1.69 -14.06 16.31
CA ALA A 453 -0.69 -13.24 15.64
C ALA A 453 0.62 -13.16 16.45
N ASN A 454 1.77 -13.11 15.77
CA ASN A 454 3.14 -13.08 16.29
C ASN A 454 3.37 -12.09 17.46
N GLY A 455 2.69 -10.94 17.46
CA GLY A 455 2.82 -9.94 18.53
C GLY A 455 2.13 -10.32 19.85
N LEU A 456 1.25 -11.31 19.81
CA LEU A 456 0.57 -11.91 20.95
C LEU A 456 1.01 -13.37 21.18
N ASP A 457 1.62 -14.00 20.18
CA ASP A 457 2.13 -15.35 20.23
C ASP A 457 3.50 -15.43 20.95
N THR A 458 3.54 -16.25 21.99
CA THR A 458 4.74 -16.56 22.76
C THR A 458 5.42 -17.85 22.28
N CYS A 459 4.67 -18.72 21.60
CA CYS A 459 5.05 -20.06 21.18
C CYS A 459 5.18 -20.19 19.66
N LEU A 460 5.89 -19.24 19.04
CA LEU A 460 6.20 -19.23 17.60
C LEU A 460 6.63 -20.61 17.07
N GLY A 461 5.84 -21.19 16.18
CA GLY A 461 6.08 -22.49 15.56
C GLY A 461 5.24 -23.64 16.11
N THR A 462 4.03 -23.36 16.57
CA THR A 462 3.07 -24.40 16.96
C THR A 462 2.64 -25.22 15.74
N GLU A 463 2.62 -26.55 15.90
CA GLU A 463 2.23 -27.43 14.81
C GLU A 463 0.76 -27.22 14.41
N SER A 464 0.48 -27.20 13.11
CA SER A 464 -0.88 -26.98 12.61
C SER A 464 -1.82 -28.11 13.03
N GLY A 465 -2.97 -27.73 13.60
CA GLY A 465 -4.04 -28.67 14.00
C GLY A 465 -4.18 -28.93 15.50
N PHE A 466 -3.27 -28.38 16.32
CA PHE A 466 -3.39 -28.40 17.79
C PHE A 466 -4.22 -27.22 18.31
N GLU A 467 -4.91 -27.40 19.45
CA GLU A 467 -5.59 -26.29 20.13
C GLU A 467 -4.57 -25.49 20.94
N VAL A 468 -4.54 -24.17 20.73
CA VAL A 468 -3.62 -23.24 21.41
C VAL A 468 -4.36 -22.34 22.40
N ASP A 469 -3.61 -21.82 23.39
CA ASP A 469 -4.13 -20.84 24.35
C ASP A 469 -4.10 -19.40 23.82
N GLU A 470 -4.36 -18.42 24.69
CA GLU A 470 -4.36 -17.00 24.32
C GLU A 470 -2.98 -16.43 23.94
N ASN A 471 -1.91 -17.19 24.15
CA ASN A 471 -0.54 -16.84 23.81
C ASN A 471 0.04 -17.75 22.71
N GLY A 472 -0.79 -18.48 21.96
CA GLY A 472 -0.35 -19.37 20.87
C GLY A 472 0.32 -20.67 21.33
N CYS A 473 0.24 -21.02 22.62
CA CYS A 473 0.92 -22.21 23.15
C CYS A 473 0.00 -23.42 23.22
N ALA A 474 0.37 -24.51 22.54
CA ALA A 474 -0.24 -25.82 22.70
C ALA A 474 0.24 -26.53 23.98
N ASP A 475 -0.49 -27.55 24.43
CA ASP A 475 -0.19 -28.28 25.68
C ASP A 475 1.22 -28.92 25.68
N TYR A 476 1.71 -29.40 24.53
CA TYR A 476 3.05 -29.98 24.41
C TYR A 476 4.21 -28.96 24.50
N GLN A 477 3.91 -27.66 24.43
CA GLN A 477 4.91 -26.58 24.54
C GLN A 477 4.92 -25.95 25.93
N LYS A 478 3.93 -26.25 26.77
CA LYS A 478 3.77 -25.69 28.11
C LYS A 478 4.33 -26.66 29.14
N ASP A 479 4.94 -26.10 30.17
CA ASP A 479 5.38 -26.76 31.39
C ASP A 479 4.99 -25.81 32.53
N THR A 480 3.74 -25.93 32.94
CA THR A 480 3.07 -24.89 33.73
C THR A 480 3.63 -24.77 35.14
N ASP A 481 4.15 -25.84 35.74
CA ASP A 481 4.77 -25.82 37.06
C ASP A 481 6.31 -25.92 37.08
N ASN A 482 6.93 -26.09 35.90
CA ASN A 482 8.38 -26.11 35.67
C ASN A 482 9.09 -27.32 36.32
N ASP A 483 8.42 -28.46 36.36
CA ASP A 483 8.98 -29.73 36.85
C ASP A 483 9.80 -30.48 35.78
N GLY A 484 9.61 -30.12 34.50
CA GLY A 484 10.31 -30.67 33.35
C GLY A 484 9.50 -31.65 32.50
N LEU A 485 8.23 -31.89 32.83
CA LEU A 485 7.25 -32.55 31.97
C LEU A 485 6.37 -31.49 31.29
N THR A 486 5.94 -31.77 30.06
CA THR A 486 5.03 -30.85 29.34
C THR A 486 3.58 -31.16 29.69
N ASP A 487 2.71 -30.16 29.67
CA ASP A 487 1.31 -30.26 30.14
C ASP A 487 0.50 -31.39 29.44
N ASP A 488 0.92 -31.84 28.26
CA ASP A 488 0.31 -32.94 27.51
C ASP A 488 0.64 -34.35 28.05
N ILE A 489 1.74 -34.48 28.79
CA ILE A 489 2.22 -35.73 29.38
C ILE A 489 2.35 -35.69 30.92
N ASP A 490 2.20 -34.50 31.52
CA ASP A 490 2.27 -34.29 32.96
C ASP A 490 0.94 -34.66 33.65
N PRO A 491 0.93 -35.64 34.58
CA PRO A 491 -0.26 -35.99 35.37
C PRO A 491 -0.73 -34.88 36.31
N CYS A 492 0.17 -33.99 36.73
CA CYS A 492 -0.07 -32.89 37.66
C CYS A 492 0.43 -31.51 37.13
N PRO A 493 -0.10 -30.96 36.01
CA PRO A 493 0.41 -29.73 35.34
C PRO A 493 0.42 -28.43 36.18
N PHE A 494 -0.07 -28.45 37.41
CA PHE A 494 -0.12 -27.29 38.30
C PHE A 494 0.42 -27.60 39.70
N GLY A 495 1.17 -28.70 39.84
CA GLY A 495 1.81 -29.14 41.06
C GLY A 495 2.85 -28.13 41.54
N SER A 496 3.28 -28.22 42.80
CA SER A 496 4.50 -27.53 43.21
C SER A 496 4.98 -28.12 44.54
N GLY A 497 6.17 -28.73 44.58
CA GLY A 497 6.80 -29.04 45.86
C GLY A 497 7.97 -30.03 45.82
N ASP A 498 8.70 -30.06 46.95
CA ASP A 498 9.96 -30.80 47.18
C ASP A 498 9.76 -32.15 47.93
N ASP A 499 8.56 -32.75 47.92
CA ASP A 499 8.22 -34.06 48.54
C ASP A 499 7.36 -34.85 47.52
N ASP A 500 8.06 -35.54 46.62
CA ASP A 500 7.54 -36.39 45.53
C ASP A 500 8.32 -37.72 45.65
N HIS A 501 7.66 -38.76 46.15
CA HIS A 501 8.29 -40.00 46.61
C HIS A 501 8.75 -40.89 45.46
N ASP A 502 8.01 -40.94 44.36
CA ASP A 502 8.23 -41.78 43.19
C ASP A 502 8.80 -41.01 41.98
N SER A 503 8.78 -39.67 42.05
CA SER A 503 9.33 -38.73 41.07
C SER A 503 8.57 -38.63 39.76
N ASP A 504 7.23 -38.76 39.78
CA ASP A 504 6.37 -38.67 38.59
C ASP A 504 5.86 -37.25 38.26
N GLY A 505 6.17 -36.26 39.10
CA GLY A 505 5.75 -34.85 38.94
C GLY A 505 4.65 -34.42 39.91
N CYS A 506 3.95 -35.36 40.54
CA CYS A 506 2.98 -35.09 41.59
C CYS A 506 3.66 -35.06 42.97
N VAL A 507 3.15 -34.24 43.91
CA VAL A 507 3.66 -34.25 45.30
C VAL A 507 2.75 -35.09 46.19
N ASP A 508 3.32 -35.87 47.11
CA ASP A 508 2.67 -36.88 47.96
C ASP A 508 1.34 -36.45 48.64
N ILE A 509 1.11 -35.14 48.82
CA ILE A 509 -0.10 -34.63 49.50
C ILE A 509 -1.30 -34.47 48.54
N VAL A 510 -1.06 -34.41 47.24
CA VAL A 510 -2.09 -34.37 46.20
C VAL A 510 -2.05 -35.59 45.30
N ASP A 511 -0.93 -36.31 45.30
CA ASP A 511 -0.84 -37.68 44.83
C ASP A 511 -1.68 -38.60 45.72
N GLN A 512 -2.32 -39.59 45.12
CA GLN A 512 -3.14 -40.58 45.82
C GLN A 512 -2.48 -41.97 45.83
N ASP A 513 -1.31 -42.10 45.21
CA ASP A 513 -0.54 -43.34 45.05
C ASP A 513 0.95 -42.98 45.19
N ASP A 514 1.40 -42.76 46.44
CA ASP A 514 2.72 -42.16 46.78
C ASP A 514 3.91 -42.96 46.21
N ASP A 515 3.74 -44.24 45.89
CA ASP A 515 4.78 -45.06 45.26
C ASP A 515 4.42 -45.57 43.86
N ASN A 516 3.31 -45.10 43.28
CA ASN A 516 2.82 -45.41 41.94
C ASN A 516 2.73 -46.92 41.66
N ASP A 517 2.30 -47.67 42.68
CA ASP A 517 2.13 -49.11 42.61
C ASP A 517 0.74 -49.55 42.14
N GLY A 518 -0.15 -48.58 41.93
CA GLY A 518 -1.49 -48.75 41.38
C GLY A 518 -2.58 -48.93 42.45
N ILE A 519 -2.23 -48.93 43.74
CA ILE A 519 -3.15 -49.02 44.87
C ILE A 519 -3.16 -47.70 45.65
N GLU A 520 -4.33 -47.05 45.78
CA GLU A 520 -4.42 -45.76 46.48
C GLU A 520 -3.99 -45.90 47.96
N ASP A 521 -3.21 -44.95 48.48
CA ASP A 521 -2.65 -44.89 49.84
C ASP A 521 -3.61 -45.27 50.98
N GLU A 522 -4.91 -45.01 50.82
CA GLU A 522 -5.93 -45.28 51.84
C GLU A 522 -6.28 -46.78 51.97
N ASP A 523 -6.00 -47.56 50.93
CA ASP A 523 -6.31 -48.98 50.79
C ASP A 523 -5.04 -49.87 50.78
N ASP A 524 -3.86 -49.28 51.00
CA ASP A 524 -2.54 -49.92 51.02
C ASP A 524 -1.97 -50.11 52.46
N SER A 525 -1.39 -51.27 52.75
CA SER A 525 -0.72 -51.70 53.99
C SER A 525 0.76 -51.29 54.06
N CYS A 526 1.36 -50.95 52.91
CA CYS A 526 2.68 -50.38 52.69
C CYS A 526 2.71 -49.06 51.84
N PRO A 527 1.96 -47.96 52.19
CA PRO A 527 1.79 -46.74 51.36
C PRO A 527 3.01 -45.89 50.96
N ARG A 528 4.22 -46.32 51.28
CA ARG A 528 5.52 -45.69 50.90
C ARG A 528 6.55 -46.80 50.75
N GLY A 529 6.15 -47.83 50.01
CA GLY A 529 6.82 -49.10 49.84
C GLY A 529 7.98 -48.99 48.87
N LEU A 530 8.13 -50.00 48.02
CA LEU A 530 9.03 -49.90 46.89
C LEU A 530 8.36 -49.00 45.83
N ILE A 531 9.11 -48.38 44.92
CA ILE A 531 8.52 -47.47 43.92
C ILE A 531 8.17 -48.23 42.63
N GLY A 532 6.93 -48.05 42.16
CA GLY A 532 6.33 -48.51 40.90
C GLY A 532 5.60 -49.85 41.02
N LEU A 533 4.53 -50.05 40.23
CA LEU A 533 3.68 -51.27 40.17
C LEU A 533 4.39 -52.53 40.68
N HIS A 534 3.98 -52.99 41.85
CA HIS A 534 4.49 -54.21 42.46
C HIS A 534 3.81 -55.40 41.82
N GLU A 535 4.58 -56.19 41.06
CA GLU A 535 4.05 -57.40 40.41
C GLU A 535 3.69 -58.52 41.41
N PHE A 536 4.01 -58.35 42.69
CA PHE A 536 4.06 -59.39 43.70
C PHE A 536 3.57 -58.81 45.03
N ASP A 537 2.26 -58.67 45.22
CA ASP A 537 1.53 -58.33 46.47
C ASP A 537 0.28 -59.23 46.51
N PHE A 538 0.45 -60.44 47.02
CA PHE A 538 -0.48 -61.49 46.61
C PHE A 538 -1.79 -61.53 47.40
N ASP A 539 -1.77 -61.26 48.70
CA ASP A 539 -3.02 -61.11 49.45
C ASP A 539 -3.70 -59.74 49.19
N GLN A 540 -3.07 -58.93 48.32
CA GLN A 540 -3.51 -57.65 47.77
C GLN A 540 -3.78 -56.65 48.88
N ASP A 541 -2.88 -56.64 49.86
CA ASP A 541 -2.96 -55.70 50.96
C ASP A 541 -2.14 -54.43 50.71
N GLY A 542 -1.47 -54.33 49.56
CA GLY A 542 -0.66 -53.21 49.06
C GLY A 542 0.84 -53.35 49.35
N CYS A 543 1.27 -54.47 49.94
CA CYS A 543 2.68 -54.71 50.25
C CYS A 543 3.33 -55.66 49.26
N HIS A 544 4.51 -55.30 48.74
CA HIS A 544 5.26 -56.26 47.95
C HIS A 544 5.70 -57.47 48.81
N ASP A 545 5.43 -58.66 48.32
CA ASP A 545 5.86 -60.02 48.68
C ASP A 545 7.30 -60.20 49.23
N ASP A 546 8.24 -59.31 48.91
CA ASP A 546 9.63 -59.35 49.41
C ASP A 546 9.78 -58.73 50.82
N GLU A 547 8.76 -57.99 51.25
CA GLU A 547 8.62 -57.42 52.59
C GLU A 547 7.46 -58.00 53.42
N ASP A 548 6.69 -58.95 52.85
CA ASP A 548 5.72 -59.81 53.53
C ASP A 548 6.32 -61.19 53.93
N THR A 549 5.68 -61.92 54.86
CA THR A 549 6.24 -63.13 55.51
C THR A 549 5.27 -64.28 55.77
N ASP A 550 4.01 -64.12 55.38
CA ASP A 550 2.93 -65.14 55.41
C ASP A 550 1.90 -64.72 54.38
N ASP A 551 2.45 -64.82 53.20
CA ASP A 551 2.10 -64.38 51.88
C ASP A 551 0.63 -64.75 51.47
N ASP A 552 0.04 -65.83 52.05
CA ASP A 552 -1.34 -66.31 51.76
C ASP A 552 -2.28 -66.58 52.94
N ASN A 553 -1.70 -66.70 54.14
CA ASN A 553 -2.37 -67.05 55.37
C ASN A 553 -3.06 -68.44 55.44
N ASP A 554 -2.49 -69.51 54.88
CA ASP A 554 -3.13 -70.84 54.78
C ASP A 554 -2.75 -71.88 55.82
N GLY A 555 -1.59 -71.69 56.45
CA GLY A 555 -1.03 -72.56 57.47
C GLY A 555 0.23 -73.33 57.10
N LEU A 556 0.74 -73.18 55.88
CA LEU A 556 2.13 -73.33 55.46
C LEU A 556 2.81 -71.95 55.61
N THR A 557 4.04 -71.80 55.13
CA THR A 557 4.83 -70.56 55.23
C THR A 557 5.66 -70.50 53.98
N ASP A 558 6.15 -69.33 53.57
CA ASP A 558 6.83 -69.17 52.28
C ASP A 558 7.93 -70.19 52.00
N ILE A 559 8.59 -70.67 53.05
CA ILE A 559 9.67 -71.68 53.01
C ILE A 559 9.14 -73.13 52.96
N GLU A 560 7.98 -73.41 53.55
CA GLU A 560 7.30 -74.72 53.53
C GLU A 560 6.50 -74.92 52.23
N GLU A 561 5.93 -73.87 51.64
CA GLU A 561 5.31 -73.85 50.30
C GLU A 561 6.32 -73.96 49.17
N ASP A 562 7.45 -73.25 49.24
CA ASP A 562 8.55 -73.38 48.27
C ASP A 562 9.03 -74.85 48.08
N GLU A 563 8.90 -75.69 49.11
CA GLU A 563 9.35 -77.10 49.07
C GLU A 563 8.35 -78.05 48.39
N ILE A 564 7.06 -77.70 48.30
CA ILE A 564 6.00 -78.54 47.68
C ILE A 564 5.33 -77.88 46.47
N GLY A 565 5.57 -76.58 46.25
CA GLY A 565 5.09 -75.80 45.12
C GLY A 565 3.65 -75.32 45.23
N SER A 566 2.98 -75.59 46.35
CA SER A 566 1.78 -74.84 46.73
C SER A 566 2.17 -73.39 46.89
N ASP A 567 1.26 -72.50 46.55
CA ASP A 567 1.61 -71.11 46.51
C ASP A 567 1.72 -70.61 47.92
N LYS A 568 2.89 -70.05 48.24
CA LYS A 568 3.10 -69.31 49.47
C LYS A 568 2.15 -68.17 49.67
N TYR A 569 1.51 -67.80 48.58
CA TYR A 569 0.54 -66.76 48.52
C TYR A 569 -0.93 -67.23 48.28
N ASP A 570 -1.23 -68.53 48.09
CA ASP A 570 -2.62 -69.03 47.98
C ASP A 570 -2.99 -70.24 48.84
N ARG A 571 -4.06 -70.05 49.63
CA ARG A 571 -4.40 -70.86 50.80
C ARG A 571 -5.11 -72.20 50.61
N ASP A 572 -5.61 -72.32 49.43
CA ASP A 572 -6.19 -73.50 48.82
C ASP A 572 -5.84 -73.16 47.39
N THR A 573 -4.55 -73.25 47.08
CA THR A 573 -3.91 -72.92 45.82
C THR A 573 -4.67 -73.52 44.64
N ASP A 574 -5.49 -74.54 44.90
CA ASP A 574 -6.45 -75.06 43.97
C ASP A 574 -7.93 -74.81 44.25
N ASP A 575 -8.33 -74.43 45.45
CA ASP A 575 -9.70 -74.01 45.77
C ASP A 575 -10.76 -75.08 45.37
N ASP A 576 -10.38 -76.36 45.24
CA ASP A 576 -11.27 -77.49 44.93
C ASP A 576 -12.15 -77.89 46.13
N GLY A 577 -11.82 -77.29 47.28
CA GLY A 577 -12.37 -77.56 48.60
C GLY A 577 -11.46 -78.40 49.49
N TYR A 578 -10.21 -78.62 49.11
CA TYR A 578 -9.18 -79.35 49.85
C TYR A 578 -7.84 -78.59 49.89
N LEU A 579 -7.69 -77.69 50.89
CA LEU A 579 -6.45 -76.95 51.21
C LEU A 579 -5.13 -77.67 50.86
N ASP A 580 -4.15 -76.94 50.33
CA ASP A 580 -2.96 -77.49 49.66
C ASP A 580 -2.15 -78.48 50.49
N GLY A 581 -2.14 -78.31 51.80
CA GLY A 581 -1.56 -79.27 52.74
C GLY A 581 -2.14 -80.70 52.68
N ASP A 582 -3.26 -80.95 51.99
CA ASP A 582 -4.03 -82.21 51.97
C ASP A 582 -4.41 -82.79 50.57
N ASP A 583 -4.05 -82.19 49.40
CA ASP A 583 -4.38 -82.65 48.01
C ASP A 583 -3.18 -83.30 47.23
N ALA A 584 -3.45 -84.14 46.20
CA ALA A 584 -2.46 -84.79 45.31
C ALA A 584 -2.07 -83.97 44.07
N PHE A 585 -2.97 -83.08 43.64
CA PHE A 585 -2.65 -81.92 42.83
C PHE A 585 -3.11 -80.72 43.65
N PRO A 586 -2.38 -80.34 44.72
CA PRO A 586 -2.69 -79.23 45.64
C PRO A 586 -2.50 -77.87 44.98
N LEU A 587 -2.90 -77.80 43.72
CA LEU A 587 -2.78 -76.72 42.74
C LEU A 587 -3.85 -76.89 41.61
N ASP A 588 -4.65 -77.98 41.56
CA ASP A 588 -5.70 -78.21 40.54
C ASP A 588 -7.16 -78.36 41.06
N PRO A 589 -8.01 -77.30 40.91
CA PRO A 589 -9.37 -77.17 41.47
C PRO A 589 -10.40 -78.22 41.07
N ASN A 590 -10.09 -78.98 40.03
CA ASN A 590 -11.04 -79.87 39.37
C ASN A 590 -10.55 -81.31 39.38
N GLU A 591 -9.31 -81.50 39.83
CA GLU A 591 -8.56 -82.71 39.65
C GLU A 591 -7.75 -83.06 40.87
N SER A 592 -8.29 -83.99 41.64
CA SER A 592 -7.53 -84.68 42.67
C SER A 592 -6.89 -85.96 42.12
N ARG A 593 -6.96 -86.25 40.79
CA ARG A 593 -6.63 -87.56 40.18
C ARG A 593 -6.21 -87.58 38.70
N ASP A 594 -5.05 -88.19 38.44
CA ASP A 594 -4.47 -88.45 37.11
C ASP A 594 -4.33 -89.97 36.85
N THR A 595 -4.94 -90.51 35.78
CA THR A 595 -5.05 -91.96 35.48
C THR A 595 -3.95 -92.52 34.60
N ASP A 596 -3.52 -91.84 33.53
CA ASP A 596 -2.44 -92.34 32.66
C ASP A 596 -1.05 -91.80 33.02
N GLY A 597 -1.00 -90.84 33.96
CA GLY A 597 0.20 -90.48 34.71
C GLY A 597 1.13 -89.55 33.94
N ASP A 598 0.57 -88.80 33.00
CA ASP A 598 1.28 -87.80 32.22
C ASP A 598 1.38 -86.43 32.92
N GLY A 599 0.67 -86.28 34.05
CA GLY A 599 0.65 -85.07 34.86
C GLY A 599 -0.60 -84.20 34.67
N PHE A 600 -1.52 -84.58 33.78
CA PHE A 600 -2.82 -83.93 33.62
C PHE A 600 -3.94 -84.77 34.27
N GLY A 601 -4.88 -84.12 34.94
CA GLY A 601 -5.97 -84.82 35.61
C GLY A 601 -7.10 -85.23 34.66
N ASP A 602 -7.75 -86.35 34.97
CA ASP A 602 -8.61 -87.13 34.07
C ASP A 602 -9.81 -86.41 33.41
N ARG A 603 -10.27 -85.31 33.97
CA ARG A 603 -11.41 -84.49 33.49
C ARG A 603 -10.95 -83.28 32.71
N ALA A 604 -9.72 -82.81 32.94
CA ALA A 604 -9.13 -81.69 32.23
C ALA A 604 -8.48 -82.17 30.92
N ASP A 605 -8.17 -83.46 30.83
CA ASP A 605 -7.61 -84.07 29.65
C ASP A 605 -8.70 -84.37 28.59
N ASP A 606 -8.60 -83.77 27.41
CA ASP A 606 -9.47 -84.02 26.25
C ASP A 606 -9.13 -85.36 25.55
N PHE A 607 -7.95 -85.90 25.83
CA PHE A 607 -7.43 -87.18 25.38
C PHE A 607 -6.88 -88.08 26.54
N PRO A 608 -7.70 -88.48 27.55
CA PRO A 608 -7.30 -89.17 28.82
C PRO A 608 -6.62 -90.55 28.73
N PHE A 609 -6.22 -90.95 27.53
CA PHE A 609 -5.58 -92.22 27.24
C PHE A 609 -4.41 -92.10 26.26
N ASP A 610 -4.05 -90.89 25.83
CA ASP A 610 -2.94 -90.61 24.93
C ASP A 610 -1.92 -89.70 25.62
N GLU A 611 -0.88 -90.29 26.20
CA GLU A 611 0.20 -89.61 26.94
C GLU A 611 0.97 -88.51 26.15
N THR A 612 0.56 -88.19 24.92
CA THR A 612 1.20 -87.20 24.03
C THR A 612 0.32 -86.03 23.64
N GLU A 613 -0.98 -86.07 23.94
CA GLU A 613 -1.94 -85.00 23.67
C GLU A 613 -2.88 -84.92 24.85
N TRP A 614 -3.17 -83.73 25.38
CA TRP A 614 -4.03 -83.59 26.56
C TRP A 614 -5.09 -82.48 26.41
N LYS A 615 -5.03 -81.67 25.35
CA LYS A 615 -5.89 -80.49 25.14
C LYS A 615 -6.17 -80.25 23.65
N ASP A 616 -7.38 -79.81 23.34
CA ASP A 616 -7.83 -79.36 22.00
C ASP A 616 -8.56 -78.02 22.19
N SER A 617 -7.81 -76.93 22.07
CA SER A 617 -8.22 -75.61 22.55
C SER A 617 -9.26 -74.91 21.64
N ASP A 618 -9.32 -75.23 20.35
CA ASP A 618 -10.28 -74.67 19.40
C ASP A 618 -11.34 -75.66 18.88
N TYR A 619 -11.24 -76.92 19.28
CA TYR A 619 -12.16 -78.00 18.95
C TYR A 619 -12.20 -78.36 17.47
N ASP A 620 -11.09 -78.21 16.75
CA ASP A 620 -10.96 -78.61 15.34
C ASP A 620 -10.65 -80.12 15.15
N GLU A 621 -10.50 -80.85 16.26
CA GLU A 621 -10.14 -82.27 16.39
C GLU A 621 -8.63 -82.59 16.23
N VAL A 622 -7.75 -81.59 16.20
CA VAL A 622 -6.28 -81.70 16.29
C VAL A 622 -5.83 -81.28 17.70
N GLY A 623 -4.99 -82.10 18.35
CA GLY A 623 -4.50 -81.77 19.69
C GLY A 623 -3.47 -80.64 19.66
N ASP A 624 -3.48 -79.79 20.70
CA ASP A 624 -2.66 -78.58 20.81
C ASP A 624 -1.15 -78.83 20.58
N ASN A 625 -0.63 -80.02 20.87
CA ASN A 625 0.81 -80.31 20.66
C ASN A 625 1.16 -80.64 19.20
N SER A 626 0.15 -80.98 18.39
CA SER A 626 0.28 -81.28 16.97
C SER A 626 -0.25 -80.15 16.08
N ASP A 627 -0.95 -79.17 16.66
CA ASP A 627 -1.52 -78.00 15.99
C ASP A 627 -0.54 -76.81 16.00
N ALA A 628 -0.36 -76.16 14.85
CA ALA A 628 0.47 -74.95 14.73
C ALA A 628 -0.24 -73.69 15.25
N PHE A 629 -1.59 -73.66 15.22
CA PHE A 629 -2.43 -72.59 15.73
C PHE A 629 -3.54 -73.15 16.65
N PRO A 630 -3.19 -73.67 17.84
CA PRO A 630 -4.12 -74.41 18.72
C PRO A 630 -5.40 -73.67 19.16
N ASN A 631 -5.52 -72.37 18.89
CA ASN A 631 -6.67 -71.55 19.29
C ASN A 631 -7.48 -71.02 18.10
N ASP A 632 -7.11 -71.33 16.86
CA ASP A 632 -7.84 -70.90 15.66
C ASP A 632 -8.43 -72.12 14.94
N PRO A 633 -9.74 -72.39 15.09
CA PRO A 633 -10.36 -73.58 14.50
C PRO A 633 -10.43 -73.56 12.97
N TYR A 634 -9.91 -72.50 12.32
CA TYR A 634 -9.78 -72.40 10.88
C TYR A 634 -8.34 -72.57 10.39
N GLU A 635 -7.34 -72.70 11.28
CA GLU A 635 -5.92 -72.85 10.96
C GLU A 635 -5.30 -73.94 11.84
N TRP A 636 -4.69 -74.96 11.24
CA TRP A 636 -4.07 -76.07 12.00
C TRP A 636 -2.64 -76.39 11.52
N ALA A 637 -2.19 -75.71 10.46
CA ALA A 637 -0.93 -75.96 9.78
C ALA A 637 -0.28 -74.63 9.39
N ASP A 638 1.02 -74.59 9.60
CA ASP A 638 1.94 -73.51 9.23
C ASP A 638 3.08 -74.17 8.43
N THR A 639 2.97 -74.15 7.11
CA THR A 639 3.85 -74.96 6.25
C THR A 639 5.27 -74.39 6.18
N ASP A 640 5.44 -73.07 6.26
CA ASP A 640 6.72 -72.37 6.15
C ASP A 640 7.22 -71.73 7.46
N LEU A 641 6.40 -71.75 8.51
CA LEU A 641 6.73 -71.42 9.90
C LEU A 641 6.91 -69.92 10.16
N ASP A 642 6.14 -69.07 9.48
CA ASP A 642 6.11 -67.63 9.72
C ASP A 642 5.09 -67.18 10.77
N GLY A 643 4.22 -68.08 11.23
CA GLY A 643 3.20 -67.74 12.23
C GLY A 643 1.91 -67.19 11.64
N ILE A 644 1.70 -67.30 10.32
CA ILE A 644 0.41 -67.10 9.65
C ILE A 644 -0.08 -68.47 9.15
N GLY A 645 -1.35 -68.79 9.38
CA GLY A 645 -1.88 -70.10 9.03
C GLY A 645 -2.09 -70.29 7.54
N ASP A 646 -1.84 -71.50 7.03
CA ASP A 646 -1.92 -71.87 5.61
C ASP A 646 -3.25 -71.46 4.91
N ASN A 647 -4.36 -71.29 5.65
CA ASN A 647 -5.65 -70.90 5.07
C ASN A 647 -5.88 -69.37 5.01
N THR A 648 -5.09 -68.59 5.76
CA THR A 648 -5.07 -67.12 5.79
C THR A 648 -3.91 -66.58 4.96
N ASP A 649 -2.81 -67.30 4.93
CA ASP A 649 -1.62 -66.99 4.17
C ASP A 649 -1.87 -67.05 2.64
N ASP A 650 -1.60 -65.94 1.94
CA ASP A 650 -1.64 -65.84 0.49
C ASP A 650 -0.39 -66.48 -0.17
N CYS A 651 0.68 -66.72 0.60
CA CYS A 651 1.95 -67.36 0.25
C CYS A 651 2.37 -68.58 1.14
N PRO A 652 1.54 -69.63 1.34
CA PRO A 652 1.76 -70.74 2.31
C PRO A 652 3.02 -71.61 2.20
N ASP A 653 3.88 -71.36 1.21
CA ASP A 653 5.12 -72.10 1.00
C ASP A 653 6.37 -71.18 1.15
N GLU A 654 6.17 -69.88 1.43
CA GLU A 654 7.19 -68.84 1.50
C GLU A 654 6.95 -67.85 2.66
N ALA A 655 7.58 -68.16 3.81
CA ALA A 655 7.52 -67.39 5.04
C ALA A 655 7.68 -65.87 4.84
N GLY A 656 6.72 -65.09 5.34
CA GLY A 656 6.79 -63.64 5.39
C GLY A 656 5.72 -62.96 6.22
N GLU A 657 5.90 -61.67 6.47
CA GLU A 657 5.10 -60.89 7.44
C GLU A 657 4.29 -59.78 6.75
N SER A 658 4.20 -59.81 5.41
CA SER A 658 3.47 -58.78 4.67
C SER A 658 2.00 -58.74 5.08
N ILE A 659 1.44 -57.53 5.14
CA ILE A 659 0.01 -57.34 5.40
C ILE A 659 -0.79 -57.54 4.10
N PHE A 660 -0.22 -57.18 2.95
CA PHE A 660 -0.87 -57.27 1.65
C PHE A 660 0.09 -57.69 0.52
N PRO A 661 -0.16 -58.81 -0.19
CA PRO A 661 -0.99 -59.96 0.23
C PRO A 661 -0.51 -60.48 1.60
N THR A 662 -1.35 -61.14 2.39
CA THR A 662 -0.98 -61.50 3.77
C THR A 662 -0.06 -62.73 3.78
N GLY A 663 1.03 -62.72 4.57
CA GLY A 663 1.93 -63.88 4.75
C GLY A 663 2.99 -64.10 3.65
N CYS A 664 3.24 -63.08 2.84
CA CYS A 664 4.28 -63.12 1.82
C CYS A 664 5.55 -62.39 2.30
N LEU A 665 6.68 -62.67 1.63
CA LEU A 665 7.95 -62.00 1.91
C LEU A 665 7.83 -60.47 1.77
N ASP A 666 8.13 -59.76 2.85
CA ASP A 666 8.26 -58.30 2.93
C ASP A 666 9.63 -58.00 3.55
N SER A 667 10.53 -57.53 2.70
CA SER A 667 11.95 -57.38 3.02
C SER A 667 12.28 -56.12 3.83
N ASP A 668 11.40 -55.11 3.87
CA ASP A 668 11.63 -53.85 4.61
C ASP A 668 10.59 -53.54 5.70
N SER A 669 9.54 -54.35 5.77
CA SER A 669 8.50 -54.34 6.80
C SER A 669 7.55 -53.14 6.73
N ASP A 670 7.22 -52.65 5.54
CA ASP A 670 6.19 -51.60 5.33
C ASP A 670 4.76 -52.15 5.22
N GLY A 671 4.62 -53.47 5.15
CA GLY A 671 3.36 -54.17 5.07
C GLY A 671 2.94 -54.55 3.64
N PHE A 672 3.69 -54.21 2.61
CA PHE A 672 3.48 -54.67 1.24
C PHE A 672 4.48 -55.78 0.87
N ALA A 673 4.00 -56.84 0.22
CA ALA A 673 4.89 -57.92 -0.18
C ALA A 673 5.82 -57.50 -1.34
N ASP A 674 7.06 -58.02 -1.32
CA ASP A 674 8.11 -57.79 -2.32
C ASP A 674 7.64 -57.97 -3.79
N GLU A 675 6.60 -58.78 -4.02
CA GLU A 675 6.08 -59.07 -5.36
C GLU A 675 5.15 -57.99 -5.94
N ILE A 676 4.53 -57.16 -5.08
CA ILE A 676 3.66 -56.06 -5.48
C ILE A 676 4.24 -54.69 -5.13
N ASP A 677 5.25 -54.68 -4.27
CA ASP A 677 6.01 -53.51 -3.90
C ASP A 677 7.01 -53.14 -5.01
N SER A 678 6.97 -51.87 -5.42
CA SER A 678 7.91 -51.31 -6.41
C SER A 678 9.29 -51.04 -5.82
N PHE A 679 9.40 -50.86 -4.50
CA PHE A 679 10.64 -50.68 -3.74
C PHE A 679 10.76 -51.63 -2.54
N PRO A 680 10.93 -52.96 -2.76
CA PRO A 680 10.97 -54.00 -1.72
C PRO A 680 12.10 -53.93 -0.67
N ASN A 681 12.84 -52.83 -0.56
CA ASN A 681 13.90 -52.68 0.43
C ASN A 681 13.87 -51.28 1.07
N ASP A 682 12.81 -50.50 0.83
CA ASP A 682 12.60 -49.16 1.35
C ASP A 682 11.23 -49.06 2.03
N ASN A 683 11.23 -49.17 3.36
CA ASN A 683 10.01 -49.15 4.19
C ASN A 683 9.17 -47.85 4.06
N GLY A 684 9.69 -46.83 3.40
CA GLY A 684 8.97 -45.59 3.12
C GLY A 684 8.15 -45.61 1.84
N GLU A 685 8.34 -46.59 0.94
CA GLU A 685 7.88 -46.51 -0.45
C GLU A 685 7.38 -47.84 -0.99
N TRP A 686 6.11 -47.93 -1.38
CA TRP A 686 5.54 -49.17 -1.93
C TRP A 686 5.06 -49.03 -3.39
N ASN A 687 4.88 -47.81 -3.88
CA ASN A 687 4.25 -47.54 -5.18
C ASN A 687 5.02 -46.48 -5.99
N ASP A 688 5.13 -46.70 -7.30
CA ASP A 688 5.71 -45.78 -8.28
C ASP A 688 4.71 -45.59 -9.43
N THR A 689 3.88 -44.54 -9.35
CA THR A 689 2.74 -44.34 -10.23
C THR A 689 3.16 -43.99 -11.67
N ASP A 690 4.29 -43.33 -11.87
CA ASP A 690 4.74 -42.86 -13.18
C ASP A 690 5.98 -43.57 -13.75
N GLY A 691 6.64 -44.39 -12.94
CA GLY A 691 7.71 -45.31 -13.32
C GLY A 691 9.09 -44.66 -13.43
N ASP A 692 9.37 -43.57 -12.71
CA ASP A 692 10.65 -42.88 -12.76
C ASP A 692 11.69 -43.42 -11.77
N GLY A 693 11.27 -44.27 -10.83
CA GLY A 693 12.11 -44.90 -9.82
C GLY A 693 12.25 -44.10 -8.53
N TYR A 694 11.42 -43.09 -8.30
CA TYR A 694 11.12 -42.50 -7.00
C TYR A 694 9.73 -42.97 -6.55
N GLY A 695 9.56 -43.20 -5.25
CA GLY A 695 8.29 -43.68 -4.73
C GLY A 695 7.32 -42.53 -4.45
N ASP A 696 6.02 -42.80 -4.64
CA ASP A 696 4.94 -41.81 -4.57
C ASP A 696 4.89 -41.06 -3.22
N ASN A 697 5.44 -41.61 -2.14
CA ASN A 697 5.34 -41.00 -0.81
C ASN A 697 6.40 -39.90 -0.59
N PHE A 698 7.56 -40.00 -1.25
CA PHE A 698 8.63 -39.01 -1.25
C PHE A 698 8.62 -38.13 -2.51
N ASP A 699 8.08 -38.63 -3.61
CA ASP A 699 7.99 -37.92 -4.87
C ASP A 699 7.02 -36.71 -4.78
N ALA A 700 7.55 -35.50 -4.99
CA ALA A 700 6.75 -34.28 -5.01
C ALA A 700 5.79 -34.20 -6.22
N PHE A 701 6.06 -34.98 -7.28
CA PHE A 701 5.27 -35.08 -8.49
C PHE A 701 4.98 -36.53 -8.92
N PRO A 702 4.19 -37.31 -8.14
CA PRO A 702 3.96 -38.77 -8.34
C PRO A 702 3.28 -39.20 -9.66
N THR A 703 3.06 -38.28 -10.58
CA THR A 703 2.43 -38.56 -11.89
C THR A 703 3.23 -38.01 -13.07
N ASN A 704 4.39 -37.39 -12.81
CA ASN A 704 5.28 -36.81 -13.79
C ASN A 704 6.68 -37.42 -13.72
N SER A 705 6.90 -38.45 -14.54
CA SER A 705 8.12 -39.27 -14.53
C SER A 705 9.45 -38.56 -14.93
N SER A 706 9.45 -37.24 -14.98
CA SER A 706 10.62 -36.41 -15.26
C SER A 706 10.98 -35.49 -14.09
N GLU A 707 10.14 -35.42 -13.05
CA GLU A 707 10.29 -34.56 -11.89
C GLU A 707 9.97 -35.37 -10.64
N TRP A 708 10.83 -35.34 -9.62
CA TRP A 708 10.62 -36.10 -8.38
C TRP A 708 10.89 -35.30 -7.10
N SER A 709 11.41 -34.08 -7.24
CA SER A 709 11.86 -33.22 -6.15
C SER A 709 11.53 -31.78 -6.48
N ASP A 710 11.13 -31.02 -5.47
CA ASP A 710 10.83 -29.59 -5.51
C ASP A 710 11.44 -28.97 -4.25
N ALA A 711 12.69 -28.52 -4.36
CA ALA A 711 13.46 -28.16 -3.18
C ALA A 711 13.15 -26.75 -2.62
N ASP A 712 12.54 -25.87 -3.42
CA ASP A 712 12.11 -24.53 -3.00
C ASP A 712 10.58 -24.34 -2.97
N MET A 713 9.83 -25.38 -3.35
CA MET A 713 8.37 -25.48 -3.25
C MET A 713 7.62 -24.52 -4.18
N ASP A 714 8.18 -24.18 -5.33
CA ASP A 714 7.57 -23.27 -6.31
C ASP A 714 6.62 -23.96 -7.31
N GLY A 715 6.58 -25.29 -7.28
CA GLY A 715 5.75 -26.13 -8.13
C GLY A 715 6.36 -26.49 -9.48
N TYR A 716 7.61 -26.13 -9.75
CA TYR A 716 8.44 -26.66 -10.81
C TYR A 716 9.44 -27.68 -10.23
N GLY A 717 9.62 -28.79 -10.93
CA GLY A 717 10.52 -29.83 -10.45
C GLY A 717 11.98 -29.49 -10.70
N ASP A 718 12.84 -29.85 -9.74
CA ASP A 718 14.28 -29.57 -9.72
C ASP A 718 15.03 -29.98 -11.00
N ASN A 719 14.48 -30.91 -11.80
CA ASN A 719 15.18 -31.43 -12.97
C ASN A 719 15.00 -30.56 -14.21
N ILE A 720 13.87 -29.86 -14.31
CA ILE A 720 13.64 -28.86 -15.35
C ILE A 720 13.95 -27.45 -14.88
N ASP A 721 13.90 -27.23 -13.58
CA ASP A 721 14.16 -25.95 -12.96
C ASP A 721 15.62 -25.51 -13.18
N ALA A 722 15.78 -24.28 -13.67
CA ALA A 722 17.11 -23.68 -13.87
C ALA A 722 17.73 -23.19 -12.56
N PHE A 723 16.92 -22.85 -11.55
CA PHE A 723 17.31 -22.45 -10.19
C PHE A 723 16.50 -23.22 -9.14
N PRO A 724 16.79 -24.52 -8.91
CA PRO A 724 16.05 -25.41 -8.00
C PRO A 724 16.11 -25.08 -6.49
N GLN A 725 16.48 -23.86 -6.12
CA GLN A 725 16.65 -23.41 -4.73
C GLN A 725 16.14 -21.97 -4.54
N ASP A 726 15.53 -21.40 -5.58
CA ASP A 726 15.02 -20.04 -5.63
C ASP A 726 13.60 -20.08 -6.19
N ALA A 727 12.62 -20.11 -5.28
CA ALA A 727 11.20 -20.25 -5.61
C ALA A 727 10.62 -19.12 -6.47
N LEU A 728 11.41 -18.07 -6.74
CA LEU A 728 11.03 -16.96 -7.61
C LEU A 728 11.54 -17.15 -9.04
N GLU A 729 12.37 -18.16 -9.32
CA GLU A 729 13.11 -18.31 -10.58
C GLU A 729 13.19 -19.75 -11.07
N TRP A 730 12.30 -20.15 -11.98
CA TRP A 730 12.32 -21.52 -12.52
C TRP A 730 12.96 -21.66 -13.90
N LYS A 731 13.34 -20.54 -14.55
CA LYS A 731 13.68 -20.53 -15.98
C LYS A 731 14.78 -19.53 -16.32
N ASP A 732 15.76 -19.99 -17.10
CA ASP A 732 16.86 -19.19 -17.67
C ASP A 732 16.84 -19.34 -19.21
N SER A 733 16.32 -18.33 -19.90
CA SER A 733 16.04 -18.40 -21.34
C SER A 733 17.27 -18.25 -22.23
N ASP A 734 18.35 -17.63 -21.76
CA ASP A 734 19.56 -17.39 -22.56
C ASP A 734 20.85 -18.00 -21.98
N LEU A 735 20.74 -18.65 -20.82
CA LEU A 735 21.74 -19.47 -20.15
C LEU A 735 22.93 -18.70 -19.58
N ASP A 736 22.67 -17.49 -19.06
CA ASP A 736 23.70 -16.66 -18.44
C ASP A 736 23.79 -16.78 -16.91
N GLY A 737 22.84 -17.50 -16.31
CA GLY A 737 22.79 -17.75 -14.87
C GLY A 737 22.00 -16.71 -14.08
N CYS A 738 21.22 -15.88 -14.74
CA CYS A 738 20.21 -15.00 -14.16
C CYS A 738 18.81 -15.52 -14.55
N GLY A 739 17.88 -15.51 -13.60
CA GLY A 739 16.55 -16.07 -13.84
C GLY A 739 15.64 -15.10 -14.57
N ASP A 740 14.80 -15.61 -15.48
CA ASP A 740 13.93 -14.82 -16.35
C ASP A 740 13.05 -13.81 -15.59
N ASN A 741 12.70 -14.04 -14.32
CA ASN A 741 11.80 -13.18 -13.56
C ASN A 741 12.51 -11.98 -12.90
N SER A 742 13.82 -12.08 -12.65
CA SER A 742 14.68 -11.02 -12.08
C SER A 742 15.65 -10.44 -13.09
N ASP A 743 15.89 -11.13 -14.19
CA ASP A 743 16.73 -10.68 -15.29
C ASP A 743 16.03 -9.54 -16.05
N ALA A 744 16.66 -8.38 -16.06
CA ALA A 744 16.20 -7.23 -16.84
C ALA A 744 16.27 -7.48 -18.36
N PHE A 745 17.09 -8.45 -18.79
CA PHE A 745 17.29 -8.84 -20.18
C PHE A 745 17.23 -10.37 -20.40
N PRO A 746 16.07 -11.03 -20.23
CA PRO A 746 15.90 -12.50 -20.27
C PRO A 746 16.26 -13.21 -21.59
N PHE A 747 16.74 -12.49 -22.59
CA PHE A 747 17.17 -13.05 -23.88
C PHE A 747 18.53 -12.52 -24.35
N ASP A 748 19.22 -11.71 -23.54
CA ASP A 748 20.59 -11.25 -23.77
C ASP A 748 21.51 -11.72 -22.63
N GLY A 749 22.04 -12.93 -22.79
CA GLY A 749 22.90 -13.58 -21.81
C GLY A 749 24.29 -12.98 -21.60
N THR A 750 24.44 -11.68 -21.89
CA THR A 750 25.60 -10.88 -21.51
C THR A 750 25.28 -9.86 -20.42
N GLU A 751 24.01 -9.64 -20.08
CA GLU A 751 23.57 -8.59 -19.15
C GLU A 751 22.41 -9.11 -18.30
N CYS A 752 22.50 -9.01 -16.97
CA CYS A 752 21.40 -9.38 -16.07
C CYS A 752 20.74 -8.19 -15.35
N LEU A 753 21.53 -7.13 -15.16
CA LEU A 753 21.22 -6.02 -14.27
C LEU A 753 21.11 -4.74 -15.07
N ASP A 754 20.06 -3.98 -14.76
CA ASP A 754 19.84 -2.60 -15.18
C ASP A 754 19.63 -1.78 -13.90
N SER A 755 20.74 -1.35 -13.30
CA SER A 755 20.75 -0.80 -11.94
C SER A 755 20.05 0.57 -11.85
N ASP A 756 19.82 1.26 -12.96
CA ASP A 756 19.09 2.53 -12.99
C ASP A 756 17.84 2.54 -13.87
N LEU A 757 17.54 1.41 -14.53
CA LEU A 757 16.32 1.14 -15.29
C LEU A 757 16.20 2.00 -16.56
N ASP A 758 17.31 2.30 -17.22
CA ASP A 758 17.34 3.08 -18.47
C ASP A 758 17.26 2.22 -19.75
N GLY A 759 17.29 0.90 -19.59
CA GLY A 759 17.17 -0.09 -20.66
C GLY A 759 18.50 -0.46 -21.32
N VAL A 760 19.64 -0.05 -20.75
CA VAL A 760 20.99 -0.52 -21.12
C VAL A 760 21.58 -1.25 -19.91
N GLY A 761 22.00 -2.50 -20.07
CA GLY A 761 22.51 -3.25 -18.93
C GLY A 761 23.86 -2.72 -18.43
N ASP A 762 24.11 -2.93 -17.15
CA ASP A 762 25.23 -2.36 -16.38
C ASP A 762 26.62 -2.60 -16.99
N ASN A 763 26.79 -3.67 -17.77
CA ASN A 763 28.06 -4.01 -18.44
C ASN A 763 28.27 -3.27 -19.76
N SER A 764 27.19 -2.84 -20.43
CA SER A 764 27.24 -1.96 -21.60
C SER A 764 27.12 -0.49 -21.23
N ASP A 765 26.58 -0.20 -20.05
CA ASP A 765 26.44 1.15 -19.52
C ASP A 765 27.77 1.68 -18.90
N LEU A 766 28.15 2.89 -19.30
CA LEU A 766 29.29 3.62 -18.73
C LEU A 766 28.97 4.31 -17.39
N TRP A 767 27.70 4.60 -17.10
CA TRP A 767 27.22 5.09 -15.81
C TRP A 767 25.98 4.30 -15.31
N PRO A 768 26.17 3.06 -14.82
CA PRO A 768 25.10 2.13 -14.39
C PRO A 768 24.21 2.58 -13.23
N LEU A 769 24.29 3.82 -12.76
CA LEU A 769 23.50 4.35 -11.64
C LEU A 769 22.90 5.72 -11.98
N ASN A 770 23.03 6.14 -13.24
CA ASN A 770 22.55 7.41 -13.74
C ASN A 770 21.69 7.18 -14.98
N PRO A 771 20.36 7.06 -14.82
CA PRO A 771 19.46 6.66 -15.91
C PRO A 771 19.28 7.72 -16.99
N LEU A 772 20.00 8.83 -16.85
CA LEU A 772 20.06 9.91 -17.82
C LEU A 772 21.33 9.86 -18.67
N GLU A 773 22.26 8.93 -18.45
CA GLU A 773 23.56 8.89 -19.14
C GLU A 773 24.11 7.48 -19.32
N TRP A 774 23.79 6.81 -20.43
CA TRP A 774 24.33 5.47 -20.69
C TRP A 774 25.58 5.45 -21.60
N LYS A 775 25.96 6.59 -22.16
CA LYS A 775 26.89 6.63 -23.30
C LYS A 775 27.78 7.86 -23.36
N ASP A 776 29.06 7.62 -23.69
CA ASP A 776 30.10 8.62 -23.96
C ASP A 776 30.61 8.41 -25.39
N SER A 777 30.09 9.17 -26.35
CA SER A 777 30.38 8.95 -27.77
C SER A 777 31.77 9.43 -28.19
N ASP A 778 32.43 10.30 -27.44
CA ASP A 778 33.77 10.81 -27.78
C ASP A 778 34.87 10.58 -26.72
N PHE A 779 34.51 9.97 -25.60
CA PHE A 779 35.39 9.53 -24.52
C PHE A 779 36.07 10.67 -23.77
N ASP A 780 35.41 11.82 -23.64
CA ASP A 780 35.93 12.96 -22.87
C ASP A 780 35.57 12.91 -21.37
N GLY A 781 34.68 12.00 -20.98
CA GLY A 781 34.25 11.76 -19.61
C GLY A 781 33.01 12.54 -19.17
N VAL A 782 32.35 13.24 -20.09
CA VAL A 782 30.99 13.77 -19.93
C VAL A 782 30.05 12.90 -20.77
N GLY A 783 28.92 12.49 -20.21
CA GLY A 783 27.97 11.66 -20.96
C GLY A 783 27.26 12.46 -22.04
N ASP A 784 26.78 11.77 -23.07
CA ASP A 784 26.18 12.34 -24.29
C ASP A 784 24.99 13.29 -23.99
N ASN A 785 24.27 13.09 -22.88
CA ASN A 785 23.11 13.92 -22.55
C ASN A 785 23.47 15.21 -21.79
N ALA A 786 24.56 15.22 -21.01
CA ALA A 786 25.11 16.39 -20.34
C ALA A 786 26.13 17.14 -21.21
N ASP A 787 26.67 16.50 -22.24
CA ASP A 787 27.65 17.07 -23.16
C ASP A 787 26.95 17.95 -24.22
N PHE A 788 27.35 19.23 -24.29
CA PHE A 788 26.91 20.16 -25.32
C PHE A 788 27.28 19.70 -26.75
N ALA A 789 28.43 19.06 -26.93
CA ALA A 789 28.88 18.52 -28.20
C ALA A 789 29.35 17.06 -28.07
N PRO A 790 28.42 16.08 -28.02
CA PRO A 790 28.67 14.64 -27.72
C PRO A 790 29.58 13.87 -28.68
N ASN A 791 30.19 14.54 -29.66
CA ASN A 791 31.11 13.91 -30.63
C ASN A 791 32.40 14.73 -30.79
N ASN A 792 32.63 15.71 -29.93
CA ASN A 792 33.80 16.56 -29.90
C ASN A 792 34.40 16.65 -28.49
N PRO A 793 35.48 15.90 -28.20
CA PRO A 793 36.01 15.73 -26.84
C PRO A 793 36.78 16.95 -26.30
N LEU A 794 36.60 18.09 -26.98
CA LEU A 794 37.17 19.38 -26.63
C LEU A 794 36.07 20.39 -26.28
N GLU A 795 34.79 20.01 -26.23
CA GLU A 795 33.70 20.99 -26.14
C GLU A 795 32.47 20.47 -25.39
N HIS A 796 32.51 20.47 -24.05
CA HIS A 796 31.44 19.93 -23.20
C HIS A 796 30.52 20.96 -22.54
N THR A 797 30.68 22.26 -22.81
CA THR A 797 29.90 23.29 -22.10
C THR A 797 29.60 24.49 -23.01
N ASP A 798 28.37 24.97 -22.95
CA ASP A 798 27.91 26.25 -23.51
C ASP A 798 27.33 27.09 -22.36
N SER A 799 28.19 27.93 -21.76
CA SER A 799 27.91 28.63 -20.51
C SER A 799 26.85 29.73 -20.64
N ASP A 800 26.59 30.25 -21.84
CA ASP A 800 25.58 31.29 -22.07
C ASP A 800 24.42 30.87 -22.97
N GLY A 801 24.43 29.62 -23.42
CA GLY A 801 23.33 28.94 -24.10
C GLY A 801 23.08 29.48 -25.50
N ASP A 802 24.12 30.00 -26.15
CA ASP A 802 23.98 30.64 -27.45
C ASP A 802 24.18 29.67 -28.64
N GLY A 803 24.58 28.43 -28.38
CA GLY A 803 24.78 27.38 -29.36
C GLY A 803 26.20 27.33 -29.94
N VAL A 804 27.18 27.98 -29.30
CA VAL A 804 28.61 27.81 -29.55
C VAL A 804 29.28 27.43 -28.23
N GLY A 805 29.96 26.28 -28.18
CA GLY A 805 30.60 25.85 -26.94
C GLY A 805 31.74 26.78 -26.52
N ASP A 806 31.99 26.84 -25.21
CA ASP A 806 32.89 27.75 -24.52
C ASP A 806 34.33 27.77 -25.09
N ASN A 807 34.84 26.65 -25.59
CA ASN A 807 36.20 26.58 -26.16
C ASN A 807 36.27 27.13 -27.59
N SER A 808 35.14 27.17 -28.29
CA SER A 808 34.98 27.73 -29.63
C SER A 808 34.46 29.17 -29.61
N ASP A 809 33.84 29.60 -28.51
CA ASP A 809 33.33 30.95 -28.32
C ASP A 809 34.41 31.92 -27.82
N LEU A 810 34.49 33.09 -28.47
CA LEU A 810 35.37 34.17 -28.05
C LEU A 810 34.82 34.94 -26.83
N TRP A 811 33.51 34.86 -26.57
CA TRP A 811 32.87 35.45 -25.39
C TRP A 811 31.92 34.48 -24.65
N PRO A 812 32.45 33.44 -23.97
CA PRO A 812 31.69 32.32 -23.38
C PRO A 812 30.66 32.64 -22.26
N LYS A 813 30.30 33.90 -22.05
CA LYS A 813 29.38 34.36 -21.00
C LYS A 813 28.47 35.49 -21.49
N ASP A 814 28.50 35.81 -22.77
CA ASP A 814 27.75 36.87 -23.41
C ASP A 814 27.13 36.35 -24.70
N SER A 815 25.95 35.74 -24.58
CA SER A 815 25.19 35.10 -25.67
C SER A 815 24.83 36.00 -26.85
N SER A 816 25.15 37.30 -26.75
CA SER A 816 25.03 38.26 -27.85
C SER A 816 26.27 38.33 -28.74
N ARG A 817 27.37 37.64 -28.41
CA ARG A 817 28.69 37.77 -29.06
C ARG A 817 29.38 36.42 -29.21
N LYS A 818 29.49 35.94 -30.44
CA LYS A 818 30.07 34.62 -30.75
C LYS A 818 31.41 34.68 -31.47
N TYR A 819 31.41 35.45 -32.55
CA TYR A 819 32.48 35.46 -33.54
C TYR A 819 33.05 36.87 -33.71
N ASP A 820 34.35 36.92 -34.01
CA ASP A 820 35.10 38.10 -34.42
C ASP A 820 35.79 37.74 -35.73
N SER A 821 35.07 37.91 -36.83
CA SER A 821 35.47 37.39 -38.15
C SER A 821 36.70 38.11 -38.71
N ASP A 822 37.02 39.32 -38.25
CA ASP A 822 38.20 40.08 -38.70
C ASP A 822 39.24 40.38 -37.62
N GLY A 823 38.96 40.01 -36.37
CA GLY A 823 39.91 40.01 -35.25
C GLY A 823 40.19 41.41 -34.71
N ASP A 824 39.29 42.37 -34.90
CA ASP A 824 39.46 43.75 -34.43
C ASP A 824 39.01 43.96 -32.96
N GLY A 825 38.41 42.93 -32.36
CA GLY A 825 37.94 42.91 -30.98
C GLY A 825 36.48 43.37 -30.81
N VAL A 826 35.75 43.58 -31.90
CA VAL A 826 34.30 43.83 -31.91
C VAL A 826 33.58 42.60 -32.44
N ALA A 827 32.59 42.11 -31.69
CA ALA A 827 31.82 40.96 -32.13
C ALA A 827 31.03 41.27 -33.41
N ASP A 828 30.91 40.29 -34.31
CA ASP A 828 30.22 40.41 -35.59
C ASP A 828 28.77 40.94 -35.46
N SER A 829 28.10 40.65 -34.35
CA SER A 829 26.74 41.11 -34.03
C SER A 829 26.66 42.62 -33.76
N MET A 830 27.78 43.22 -33.34
CA MET A 830 27.91 44.61 -32.95
C MET A 830 28.76 45.42 -33.95
N ASP A 831 29.37 44.75 -34.93
CA ASP A 831 30.14 45.36 -36.00
C ASP A 831 29.28 45.62 -37.25
N ALA A 832 29.30 46.85 -37.73
CA ALA A 832 28.64 47.22 -38.98
C ALA A 832 29.38 46.70 -40.23
N PHE A 833 30.66 46.32 -40.11
CA PHE A 833 31.47 45.73 -41.18
C PHE A 833 32.29 44.52 -40.69
N PRO A 834 31.64 43.38 -40.36
CA PRO A 834 32.24 42.20 -39.70
C PRO A 834 33.37 41.45 -40.45
N ASN A 835 33.94 42.02 -41.51
CA ASN A 835 35.00 41.39 -42.31
C ASN A 835 36.07 42.43 -42.72
N ASP A 836 36.07 43.63 -42.13
CA ASP A 836 37.04 44.69 -42.40
C ASP A 836 37.59 45.26 -41.08
N PRO A 837 38.80 44.83 -40.65
CA PRO A 837 39.35 45.10 -39.31
C PRO A 837 39.80 46.56 -39.11
N ASN A 838 39.38 47.46 -40.00
CA ASN A 838 39.68 48.89 -39.95
C ASN A 838 38.39 49.74 -39.84
N ARG A 839 37.21 49.13 -39.71
CA ARG A 839 35.92 49.83 -39.80
C ARG A 839 34.82 49.20 -38.96
N ASP A 840 34.69 49.67 -37.74
CA ASP A 840 33.76 49.06 -36.79
C ASP A 840 32.39 49.80 -36.74
N SER A 841 32.28 50.97 -37.38
CA SER A 841 31.01 51.72 -37.46
C SER A 841 30.90 52.71 -38.63
N TRP A 842 29.66 53.05 -39.00
CA TRP A 842 29.35 54.07 -40.01
C TRP A 842 29.88 55.47 -39.69
N THR A 843 30.25 55.74 -38.43
CA THR A 843 30.75 57.05 -38.02
C THR A 843 32.05 57.42 -38.73
N GLY A 844 32.95 56.46 -38.96
CA GLY A 844 34.20 56.67 -39.69
C GLY A 844 33.97 57.05 -41.17
N ILE A 845 32.99 56.41 -41.82
CA ILE A 845 32.60 56.70 -43.21
C ILE A 845 31.95 58.10 -43.29
N ILE A 846 31.07 58.44 -42.34
CA ILE A 846 30.39 59.75 -42.30
C ILE A 846 31.40 60.87 -42.04
N VAL A 847 32.37 60.68 -41.13
CA VAL A 847 33.44 61.64 -40.88
C VAL A 847 34.36 61.77 -42.10
N GLY A 848 34.72 60.66 -42.75
CA GLY A 848 35.50 60.66 -43.99
C GLY A 848 34.80 61.41 -45.13
N LEU A 849 33.50 61.18 -45.32
CA LEU A 849 32.68 61.92 -46.28
C LEU A 849 32.60 63.41 -45.94
N CYS A 850 32.43 63.78 -44.65
CA CYS A 850 32.44 65.16 -44.21
C CYS A 850 33.80 65.85 -44.46
N VAL A 851 34.92 65.15 -44.24
CA VAL A 851 36.27 65.66 -44.53
C VAL A 851 36.48 65.85 -46.03
N ILE A 852 36.02 64.90 -46.86
CA ILE A 852 36.07 65.02 -48.33
C ILE A 852 35.19 66.18 -48.80
N LEU A 853 33.98 66.35 -48.24
CA LEU A 853 33.07 67.45 -48.57
C LEU A 853 33.65 68.81 -48.18
N THR A 854 34.29 68.91 -47.02
CA THR A 854 34.96 70.14 -46.58
C THR A 854 36.21 70.46 -47.40
N LEU A 855 37.00 69.45 -47.79
CA LEU A 855 38.11 69.62 -48.74
C LEU A 855 37.61 70.05 -50.14
N PHE A 856 36.50 69.46 -50.62
CA PHE A 856 35.90 69.82 -51.90
C PHE A 856 35.35 71.26 -51.89
N LEU A 857 34.71 71.67 -50.78
CA LEU A 857 34.27 73.04 -50.56
C LEU A 857 35.44 74.05 -50.49
N LEU A 858 36.56 73.67 -49.85
CA LEU A 858 37.77 74.49 -49.82
C LEU A 858 38.41 74.65 -51.21
N VAL A 859 38.39 73.61 -52.05
CA VAL A 859 38.86 73.67 -53.44
C VAL A 859 37.98 74.60 -54.28
N ILE A 860 36.65 74.54 -54.13
CA ILE A 860 35.72 75.46 -54.79
C ILE A 860 35.98 76.91 -54.37
N PHE A 861 36.28 77.14 -53.09
CA PHE A 861 36.60 78.48 -52.57
C PHE A 861 37.97 78.99 -53.08
N TYR A 862 38.94 78.11 -53.29
CA TYR A 862 40.28 78.46 -53.77
C TYR A 862 40.30 78.91 -55.24
N PHE A 863 39.37 78.43 -56.07
CA PHE A 863 39.29 78.79 -57.50
C PHE A 863 38.46 80.05 -57.82
N LYS A 864 37.92 80.77 -56.82
CA LYS A 864 37.15 81.98 -57.05
C LYS A 864 37.94 83.25 -56.69
N LYS A 865 38.64 83.81 -57.68
CA LYS A 865 39.08 85.22 -57.66
C LYS A 865 38.65 85.97 -58.93
N PRO A 866 38.48 87.31 -58.84
CA PRO A 866 37.35 88.03 -59.40
C PRO A 866 37.66 88.66 -60.75
N LYS A 867 36.61 88.96 -61.54
CA LYS A 867 36.69 89.96 -62.61
C LYS A 867 35.48 90.90 -62.57
N LYS A 868 35.81 92.15 -62.91
CA LYS A 868 35.18 93.41 -62.55
C LYS A 868 34.46 94.02 -63.77
N GLU A 869 33.26 94.52 -63.51
CA GLU A 869 32.47 95.59 -64.18
C GLU A 869 32.19 95.54 -65.70
N GLU A 870 30.91 95.56 -66.05
CA GLU A 870 30.35 96.65 -66.87
C GLU A 870 28.85 96.89 -66.53
N ASN A 871 28.50 98.17 -66.37
CA ASN A 871 27.19 98.69 -65.94
C ASN A 871 26.11 98.55 -67.01
N ILE A 872 24.90 98.13 -66.62
CA ILE A 872 23.64 98.61 -67.22
C ILE A 872 22.62 98.81 -66.09
N GLU A 873 22.15 100.05 -65.92
CA GLU A 873 21.05 100.44 -65.03
C GLU A 873 19.70 99.89 -65.55
N GLN A 874 18.89 99.30 -64.67
CA GLN A 874 17.44 99.49 -64.69
C GLN A 874 16.81 99.09 -63.35
N GLU A 875 16.22 100.07 -62.65
CA GLU A 875 15.39 99.91 -61.46
C GLU A 875 14.16 99.03 -61.74
N TRP A 876 13.66 98.30 -60.73
CA TRP A 876 12.25 98.26 -60.30
C TRP A 876 12.06 97.41 -59.03
N ASP A 877 10.89 97.59 -58.43
CA ASP A 877 10.60 97.78 -57.00
C ASP A 877 10.21 96.50 -56.24
N PHE A 878 10.19 96.63 -54.91
CA PHE A 878 9.77 95.65 -53.90
C PHE A 878 8.39 95.04 -54.14
N GLU A 879 8.20 93.76 -53.75
CA GLU A 879 6.99 93.35 -53.01
C GLU A 879 7.17 92.04 -52.21
N ARG A 880 6.50 92.01 -51.05
CA ARG A 880 6.51 90.97 -49.99
C ARG A 880 5.48 89.87 -50.27
N PRO A 881 5.62 88.63 -49.77
CA PRO A 881 4.53 87.67 -49.75
C PRO A 881 3.63 87.86 -48.52
N LEU A 882 2.32 87.91 -48.76
CA LEU A 882 1.23 87.98 -47.78
C LEU A 882 0.72 86.58 -47.38
N GLU A 883 0.18 86.53 -46.17
CA GLU A 883 -0.49 85.43 -45.50
C GLU A 883 -1.81 84.97 -46.17
N ALA A 884 -2.20 83.74 -45.78
CA ALA A 884 -3.46 82.99 -45.82
C ALA A 884 -4.72 83.56 -46.50
N PRO A 885 -5.58 82.64 -46.97
CA PRO A 885 -6.96 82.67 -46.47
C PRO A 885 -7.53 81.29 -46.12
N ASP A 886 -8.52 81.31 -45.21
CA ASP A 886 -9.36 80.19 -44.83
C ASP A 886 -10.84 80.44 -45.24
N LEU A 887 -11.54 79.32 -45.48
CA LEU A 887 -12.99 79.03 -45.63
C LEU A 887 -13.89 79.83 -46.61
N VAL A 888 -14.58 79.10 -47.51
CA VAL A 888 -16.06 78.86 -47.53
C VAL A 888 -16.56 78.34 -48.92
N GLU A 889 -17.15 77.14 -48.89
CA GLU A 889 -18.30 76.62 -49.69
C GLU A 889 -18.29 76.39 -51.24
N TRP A 890 -18.54 75.13 -51.66
CA TRP A 890 -19.82 74.63 -52.28
C TRP A 890 -19.64 73.26 -52.99
N LYS A 891 -20.03 72.16 -52.33
CA LYS A 891 -21.28 71.40 -52.60
C LYS A 891 -21.42 70.17 -51.71
#